data_AF-A0A7S2WEC7-F1
#
_entry.id   AF-A0A7S2WEC7-F1
#
_cell.length_a   1.000
_cell.length_b   1.000
_cell.length_c   1.000
_cell.angle_alpha   90.00
_cell.angle_beta   90.00
_cell.angle_gamma   90.00
#
_symmetry.space_group_name_H-M   'P 1'
#
loop_
_entity.id
_entity.type
_entity.pdbx_description
1 polymer ?
#
loop_
_entity_poly.entity_id
_entity_poly.type
_entity_poly.pdbx_seq_one_letter_code
_entity_poly.pdbx_strand_id
1 'polypeptide(L)'
;LNGQRPHRLTPMVRWRFVAVLCLWVEASVEAESSSSRGPSSRPQPVVLFQSTGCPGGETTPASLLPAGTFHAQQCSGHGICKTTEFLNLSYNCHCFHGYTGADCSLRVCPAGTAWAAVPSANSTAHPPHVECSGFGHCNRQTGECKCKTGYTGEACQRLRCPVDSSSRSCSGHGTCISMREAAEQVRHPWNRASPMQGLVRLEEVSSYDDWDADMIHGCLCDPGYEGSDCSLRSCAVGHDPMVNGTNELQVLDCTCASGGCKDGDTFRLQFRGQSTPRIGFNDSIDLLVYHFERLPTVTRGGLEVVSYGLDSKGNLTSVSPVLCSDSGVATTIRFLREHGDLPAIQVQSASSSLVMQVVKGTGNSSSVFPWVNATTGDKTELACSGRGVCDRRGHEGVSQPGQCACFEGFEGSDGQGKAGLAPDCGHFAPNASRRLAVWTDAYFDEASDVLASEEVGCPMVAPIFNYPSTTKLLCSGVGGNCSEATGYTCNCSAGYTGYGCQYRQCPASRSWFDESLPEYGAHRLAATCGDGGNCDESTGRCSCNEVYTGTACEKTSCAVNGTTTCGQHGQCASIATMARFALDDQGQPAPGNYTEPWDAFKMRTCLCSRLRGLGMASLASTINNNVYVGPFAHSTVAAAGYDCSRFECPTGDDVYTAGWNEVQEVHCRGGGGTFQLAFRGFPTVPIAYNASESDIQDALESLPSIRKVAVSFDRGNEFAQACFPGMDSSKNHSFFVEFLSEFGDLPLLVPSVQEPGNGVELLLGNSSGTVGSARVTIHTSGNKEDLECGGQGICNVDHGTCACLAGFGSGSGSELAGRASLGANALGHRGDCGFRFQGTERFNVLAQDGGGAG
;
A
#
# COMPACT_ATOMS: atom_id res chain seq x y z
N LEU A 1 -18.92 -13.49 42.18
CA LEU A 1 -20.11 -13.99 42.90
C LEU A 1 -21.22 -14.14 41.87
N ASN A 2 -21.68 -15.28 41.38
CA ASN A 2 -21.41 -16.72 41.47
C ASN A 2 -21.86 -17.25 40.09
N GLY A 3 -21.08 -17.99 39.30
CA GLY A 3 -20.70 -19.40 39.51
C GLY A 3 -21.67 -20.29 38.69
N GLN A 4 -21.32 -21.37 37.98
CA GLN A 4 -20.09 -22.11 37.73
C GLN A 4 -20.30 -22.98 36.45
N ARG A 5 -19.20 -23.42 35.81
CA ARG A 5 -19.09 -24.40 34.69
C ARG A 5 -19.21 -25.87 35.23
N PRO A 6 -18.70 -26.95 34.58
CA PRO A 6 -18.55 -27.38 33.16
C PRO A 6 -19.04 -28.85 32.93
N HIS A 7 -18.86 -29.47 31.75
CA HIS A 7 -18.16 -30.78 31.60
C HIS A 7 -18.07 -31.26 30.12
N ARG A 8 -16.87 -31.74 29.74
CA ARG A 8 -16.52 -32.48 28.51
C ARG A 8 -17.13 -33.87 28.47
N LEU A 9 -17.29 -34.47 27.28
CA LEU A 9 -16.77 -35.81 26.87
C LEU A 9 -17.26 -36.22 25.46
N THR A 10 -16.34 -36.52 24.55
CA THR A 10 -16.46 -37.51 23.45
C THR A 10 -16.10 -38.90 24.01
N PRO A 11 -16.55 -40.08 23.46
CA PRO A 11 -16.16 -40.59 22.13
C PRO A 11 -17.17 -41.53 21.36
N MET A 12 -16.87 -41.71 20.07
CA MET A 12 -17.05 -42.84 19.11
C MET A 12 -18.26 -43.83 19.20
N VAL A 13 -18.93 -44.09 18.05
CA VAL A 13 -18.95 -45.35 17.25
C VAL A 13 -20.25 -45.53 16.41
N ARG A 14 -20.06 -45.60 15.06
CA ARG A 14 -20.71 -46.35 13.94
C ARG A 14 -22.24 -46.45 13.78
N TRP A 15 -22.73 -46.32 12.54
CA TRP A 15 -23.36 -47.36 11.66
C TRP A 15 -23.38 -46.83 10.20
N ARG A 16 -22.52 -47.35 9.31
CA ARG A 16 -22.75 -48.31 8.19
C ARG A 16 -23.19 -47.72 6.84
N PHE A 17 -22.26 -47.83 5.89
CA PHE A 17 -22.40 -47.78 4.44
C PHE A 17 -23.22 -48.96 3.89
N VAL A 18 -24.00 -48.70 2.83
CA VAL A 18 -24.28 -49.64 1.74
C VAL A 18 -24.08 -48.90 0.42
N ALA A 19 -23.18 -49.41 -0.41
CA ALA A 19 -23.02 -49.08 -1.82
C ALA A 19 -23.53 -50.26 -2.65
N VAL A 20 -23.93 -50.02 -3.91
CA VAL A 20 -23.64 -50.88 -5.09
C VAL A 20 -24.20 -50.27 -6.40
N LEU A 21 -23.24 -50.02 -7.31
CA LEU A 21 -23.15 -50.11 -8.79
C LEU A 21 -24.20 -49.52 -9.76
N CYS A 22 -23.69 -48.83 -10.80
CA CYS A 22 -23.55 -49.32 -12.20
C CYS A 22 -22.64 -48.36 -13.01
N LEU A 23 -21.40 -48.71 -13.30
CA LEU A 23 -20.84 -49.36 -14.52
C LEU A 23 -20.61 -48.44 -15.74
N TRP A 24 -19.32 -48.27 -16.05
CA TRP A 24 -18.72 -47.80 -17.31
C TRP A 24 -18.45 -48.99 -18.24
N VAL A 25 -18.44 -48.75 -19.56
CA VAL A 25 -17.79 -49.59 -20.58
C VAL A 25 -17.02 -48.68 -21.56
N GLU A 26 -15.74 -49.00 -21.75
CA GLU A 26 -14.80 -48.42 -22.71
C GLU A 26 -14.88 -49.09 -24.10
N ALA A 27 -14.45 -48.40 -25.16
CA ALA A 27 -13.39 -48.87 -26.09
C ALA A 27 -13.17 -47.92 -27.29
N SER A 28 -12.07 -47.16 -27.22
CA SER A 28 -10.89 -47.12 -28.13
C SER A 28 -11.01 -47.21 -29.68
N VAL A 29 -10.28 -46.31 -30.37
CA VAL A 29 -9.13 -46.55 -31.31
C VAL A 29 -9.13 -45.69 -32.61
N GLU A 30 -7.93 -45.12 -32.85
CA GLU A 30 -7.23 -44.72 -34.11
C GLU A 30 -7.41 -43.37 -34.81
N ALA A 31 -6.25 -42.87 -35.22
CA ALA A 31 -5.93 -41.66 -35.95
C ALA A 31 -5.43 -42.01 -37.35
N GLU A 32 -5.62 -41.14 -38.36
CA GLU A 32 -4.61 -40.80 -39.38
C GLU A 32 -5.06 -39.70 -40.38
N SER A 33 -4.18 -38.70 -40.53
CA SER A 33 -3.66 -38.03 -41.74
C SER A 33 -4.52 -37.28 -42.81
N SER A 34 -4.12 -36.00 -43.01
CA SER A 34 -3.80 -35.29 -44.28
C SER A 34 -4.85 -34.54 -45.15
N SER A 35 -4.66 -33.21 -45.16
CA SER A 35 -4.61 -32.23 -46.28
C SER A 35 -5.80 -31.92 -47.23
N SER A 36 -6.13 -30.62 -47.23
CA SER A 36 -6.35 -29.70 -48.37
C SER A 36 -7.76 -29.51 -48.98
N ARG A 37 -8.05 -28.20 -49.22
CA ARG A 37 -9.08 -27.53 -50.04
C ARG A 37 -10.42 -27.18 -49.36
N GLY A 38 -10.64 -25.87 -49.17
CA GLY A 38 -11.99 -25.27 -49.23
C GLY A 38 -12.40 -25.00 -50.70
N PRO A 39 -13.47 -24.22 -50.97
CA PRO A 39 -14.49 -23.67 -50.07
C PRO A 39 -15.93 -23.98 -50.53
N SER A 40 -16.91 -23.97 -49.62
CA SER A 40 -18.32 -23.73 -49.98
C SER A 40 -19.17 -23.44 -48.74
N SER A 41 -19.81 -22.28 -48.81
CA SER A 41 -20.79 -21.65 -47.92
C SER A 41 -22.01 -22.52 -47.57
N ARG A 42 -22.21 -22.78 -46.27
CA ARG A 42 -23.53 -22.80 -45.62
C ARG A 42 -23.41 -22.36 -44.15
N PRO A 43 -24.16 -21.35 -43.68
CA PRO A 43 -24.15 -20.97 -42.29
C PRO A 43 -24.93 -22.02 -41.47
N GLN A 44 -24.29 -22.54 -40.43
CA GLN A 44 -24.94 -23.23 -39.32
C GLN A 44 -25.66 -22.18 -38.45
N PRO A 45 -26.80 -22.51 -37.84
CA PRO A 45 -27.64 -21.52 -37.17
C PRO A 45 -26.94 -20.94 -35.94
N VAL A 46 -26.90 -19.61 -35.90
CA VAL A 46 -26.56 -18.82 -34.73
C VAL A 46 -27.55 -19.16 -33.62
N VAL A 47 -27.04 -19.69 -32.51
CA VAL A 47 -27.77 -19.72 -31.25
C VAL A 47 -27.87 -18.26 -30.78
N LEU A 48 -29.02 -17.64 -31.02
CA LEU A 48 -29.39 -16.34 -30.48
C LEU A 48 -29.46 -16.46 -28.96
N PHE A 49 -28.53 -15.81 -28.26
CA PHE A 49 -28.75 -15.45 -26.85
C PHE A 49 -29.89 -14.43 -26.81
N GLN A 50 -31.08 -14.85 -26.39
CA GLN A 50 -32.20 -13.99 -26.03
C GLN A 50 -32.33 -13.95 -24.50
N SER A 51 -31.98 -12.81 -23.89
CA SER A 51 -32.41 -12.25 -22.59
C SER A 51 -31.31 -11.26 -22.11
N THR A 52 -31.52 -10.04 -21.59
CA THR A 52 -32.68 -9.34 -21.00
C THR A 52 -32.50 -7.81 -21.11
N GLY A 53 -33.41 -7.14 -21.81
CA GLY A 53 -33.99 -5.86 -21.37
C GLY A 53 -35.49 -6.15 -21.41
N CYS A 54 -36.12 -6.26 -20.25
CA CYS A 54 -37.36 -6.99 -20.00
C CYS A 54 -38.26 -7.25 -21.23
N PRO A 55 -38.09 -8.36 -21.98
CA PRO A 55 -38.96 -8.70 -23.09
C PRO A 55 -40.08 -9.63 -22.62
N GLY A 56 -41.33 -9.24 -22.89
CA GLY A 56 -42.46 -10.15 -22.89
C GLY A 56 -42.29 -11.19 -24.00
N GLY A 57 -42.09 -12.45 -23.61
CA GLY A 57 -42.22 -13.58 -24.53
C GLY A 57 -43.69 -13.84 -24.82
N GLU A 58 -43.99 -14.10 -26.09
CA GLU A 58 -45.32 -14.51 -26.56
C GLU A 58 -45.87 -15.71 -25.78
N THR A 59 -47.19 -15.68 -25.62
CA THR A 59 -48.06 -16.62 -24.91
C THR A 59 -47.79 -18.09 -25.21
N THR A 60 -47.46 -18.88 -24.18
CA THR A 60 -47.81 -20.31 -24.11
C THR A 60 -48.60 -20.59 -22.82
N PRO A 61 -49.63 -21.46 -22.85
CA PRO A 61 -50.58 -21.57 -21.74
C PRO A 61 -49.98 -22.33 -20.56
N ALA A 62 -50.26 -21.79 -19.38
CA ALA A 62 -49.77 -22.23 -18.08
C ALA A 62 -50.22 -23.65 -17.69
N SER A 63 -49.29 -24.44 -17.18
CA SER A 63 -49.57 -25.58 -16.31
C SER A 63 -48.89 -25.37 -14.96
N LEU A 64 -49.70 -24.95 -13.98
CA LEU A 64 -49.62 -25.12 -12.51
C LEU A 64 -48.21 -25.17 -11.87
N LEU A 65 -47.73 -23.99 -11.43
CA LEU A 65 -46.80 -23.83 -10.31
C LEU A 65 -47.30 -22.69 -9.39
N PRO A 66 -47.03 -22.74 -8.07
CA PRO A 66 -47.71 -21.91 -7.07
C PRO A 66 -47.34 -20.42 -7.21
N ALA A 67 -48.32 -19.55 -6.93
CA ALA A 67 -48.20 -18.11 -6.97
C ALA A 67 -47.09 -17.62 -6.02
N GLY A 68 -45.96 -17.20 -6.60
CA GLY A 68 -44.79 -16.69 -5.88
C GLY A 68 -43.50 -16.63 -6.71
N THR A 69 -43.44 -17.28 -7.87
CA THR A 69 -42.17 -17.48 -8.62
C THR A 69 -42.05 -16.73 -9.95
N PHE A 70 -42.92 -15.75 -10.25
CA PHE A 70 -42.90 -15.05 -11.56
C PHE A 70 -42.03 -13.77 -11.63
N HIS A 71 -41.36 -13.36 -10.55
CA HIS A 71 -40.56 -12.12 -10.51
C HIS A 71 -39.03 -12.33 -10.64
N ALA A 72 -38.53 -13.56 -10.71
CA ALA A 72 -37.09 -13.87 -10.65
C ALA A 72 -36.34 -13.89 -12.00
N GLN A 73 -37.00 -13.52 -13.11
CA GLN A 73 -36.33 -13.31 -14.41
C GLN A 73 -36.20 -11.83 -14.79
N GLN A 74 -36.83 -10.95 -14.01
CA GLN A 74 -36.73 -9.49 -14.15
C GLN A 74 -35.49 -9.01 -13.40
N CYS A 75 -34.79 -7.99 -13.92
CA CYS A 75 -33.51 -7.54 -13.37
C CYS A 75 -32.48 -8.67 -13.21
N SER A 76 -32.35 -9.50 -14.25
CA SER A 76 -31.45 -10.65 -14.30
C SER A 76 -31.64 -11.65 -13.14
N GLY A 77 -32.79 -11.64 -12.47
CA GLY A 77 -33.04 -12.44 -11.27
C GLY A 77 -32.30 -12.00 -10.02
N HIS A 78 -31.72 -10.80 -10.06
CA HIS A 78 -30.86 -10.23 -9.02
C HIS A 78 -31.36 -8.87 -8.51
N GLY A 79 -32.62 -8.56 -8.77
CA GLY A 79 -33.25 -7.36 -8.26
C GLY A 79 -34.77 -7.44 -8.32
N ILE A 80 -35.42 -6.36 -7.90
CA ILE A 80 -36.85 -6.17 -8.02
C ILE A 80 -37.09 -4.91 -8.86
N CYS A 81 -37.95 -5.00 -9.86
CA CYS A 81 -38.49 -3.81 -10.51
C CYS A 81 -39.38 -3.07 -9.51
N LYS A 82 -38.97 -1.90 -9.04
CA LYS A 82 -39.86 -1.07 -8.22
C LYS A 82 -40.85 -0.33 -9.12
N THR A 83 -42.10 -0.21 -8.68
CA THR A 83 -43.05 0.80 -9.13
C THR A 83 -43.33 1.72 -7.96
N THR A 84 -43.03 3.02 -8.04
CA THR A 84 -43.33 3.96 -6.96
C THR A 84 -44.78 4.45 -7.06
N GLU A 85 -45.55 4.26 -5.98
CA GLU A 85 -47.00 4.52 -5.93
C GLU A 85 -47.39 5.99 -6.11
N PHE A 86 -46.46 6.95 -5.98
CA PHE A 86 -46.78 8.37 -6.00
C PHE A 86 -46.72 9.04 -7.38
N LEU A 87 -46.04 8.47 -8.38
CA LEU A 87 -46.00 9.03 -9.75
C LEU A 87 -45.87 8.00 -10.89
N ASN A 88 -45.81 6.68 -10.65
CA ASN A 88 -45.82 5.65 -11.72
C ASN A 88 -44.69 5.78 -12.78
N LEU A 89 -43.50 6.23 -12.38
CA LEU A 89 -42.47 6.68 -13.32
C LEU A 89 -41.03 6.31 -12.95
N SER A 90 -40.75 5.17 -12.32
CA SER A 90 -39.38 4.64 -12.36
C SER A 90 -39.45 3.14 -12.59
N TYR A 91 -39.00 2.70 -13.77
CA TYR A 91 -38.97 1.31 -14.20
C TYR A 91 -37.57 0.71 -14.02
N ASN A 92 -36.85 1.18 -12.99
CA ASN A 92 -35.46 0.81 -12.76
C ASN A 92 -35.37 -0.42 -11.86
N CYS A 93 -34.34 -1.22 -12.13
CA CYS A 93 -34.04 -2.38 -11.32
C CYS A 93 -33.41 -1.95 -9.99
N HIS A 94 -34.07 -2.30 -8.89
CA HIS A 94 -33.48 -2.16 -7.57
C HIS A 94 -32.74 -3.46 -7.23
N CYS A 95 -31.42 -3.43 -7.31
CA CYS A 95 -30.60 -4.62 -7.16
C CYS A 95 -30.55 -5.12 -5.72
N PHE A 96 -30.51 -6.45 -5.58
CA PHE A 96 -30.20 -7.09 -4.32
C PHE A 96 -28.74 -6.80 -3.92
N HIS A 97 -28.47 -6.92 -2.62
CA HIS A 97 -27.13 -6.72 -2.09
C HIS A 97 -26.08 -7.55 -2.84
N GLY A 98 -24.98 -6.91 -3.24
CA GLY A 98 -23.91 -7.52 -4.02
C GLY A 98 -24.09 -7.46 -5.54
N TYR A 99 -25.20 -6.88 -6.02
CA TYR A 99 -25.47 -6.67 -7.45
C TYR A 99 -25.69 -5.19 -7.77
N THR A 100 -25.37 -4.81 -9.01
CA THR A 100 -25.44 -3.44 -9.55
C THR A 100 -25.65 -3.47 -11.07
N GLY A 101 -25.67 -2.31 -11.71
CA GLY A 101 -25.95 -2.13 -13.13
C GLY A 101 -27.44 -1.97 -13.42
N ALA A 102 -27.77 -1.47 -14.62
CA ALA A 102 -29.13 -1.12 -15.03
C ALA A 102 -30.13 -2.28 -14.92
N ASP A 103 -29.67 -3.52 -15.10
CA ASP A 103 -30.49 -4.73 -15.04
C ASP A 103 -30.04 -5.71 -13.93
N CYS A 104 -29.25 -5.25 -12.96
CA CYS A 104 -28.68 -6.04 -11.86
C CYS A 104 -27.84 -7.27 -12.28
N SER A 105 -27.35 -7.32 -13.52
CA SER A 105 -26.47 -8.40 -13.99
C SER A 105 -25.04 -8.29 -13.47
N LEU A 106 -24.62 -7.11 -13.01
CA LEU A 106 -23.25 -6.85 -12.58
C LEU A 106 -23.09 -7.05 -11.07
N ARG A 107 -21.89 -7.41 -10.64
CA ARG A 107 -21.51 -7.55 -9.23
C ARG A 107 -20.88 -6.27 -8.68
N VAL A 108 -21.17 -6.00 -7.41
CA VAL A 108 -20.46 -5.00 -6.61
C VAL A 108 -19.16 -5.62 -6.11
N CYS A 109 -18.03 -4.94 -6.33
CA CYS A 109 -16.75 -5.37 -5.79
C CYS A 109 -16.52 -4.78 -4.39
N PRO A 110 -15.68 -5.43 -3.57
CA PRO A 110 -15.23 -4.90 -2.29
C PRO A 110 -14.61 -3.52 -2.43
N ALA A 111 -14.88 -2.67 -1.44
CA ALA A 111 -14.26 -1.36 -1.30
C ALA A 111 -13.38 -1.31 -0.06
N GLY A 112 -12.33 -0.49 -0.11
CA GLY A 112 -11.39 -0.27 0.99
C GLY A 112 -10.75 1.11 0.92
N THR A 113 -9.84 1.38 1.85
CA THR A 113 -9.07 2.63 1.87
C THR A 113 -8.21 2.75 0.63
N ALA A 114 -8.31 3.87 -0.08
CA ALA A 114 -7.53 4.08 -1.29
C ALA A 114 -6.02 4.24 -1.00
N TRP A 115 -5.20 3.56 -1.79
CA TRP A 115 -3.73 3.74 -1.74
C TRP A 115 -3.30 5.11 -2.25
N ALA A 116 -4.01 5.63 -3.24
CA ALA A 116 -3.80 6.97 -3.76
C ALA A 116 -5.08 7.45 -4.46
N ALA A 117 -5.56 8.63 -4.09
CA ALA A 117 -6.61 9.34 -4.80
C ALA A 117 -6.17 10.78 -5.08
N VAL A 118 -6.92 11.49 -5.93
CA VAL A 118 -6.77 12.95 -6.04
C VAL A 118 -7.16 13.55 -4.67
N PRO A 119 -6.24 14.25 -3.98
CA PRO A 119 -6.51 14.78 -2.66
C PRO A 119 -7.66 15.80 -2.68
N SER A 120 -8.59 15.71 -1.73
CA SER A 120 -9.64 16.72 -1.54
C SER A 120 -9.24 17.82 -0.55
N ALA A 121 -8.21 17.57 0.27
CA ALA A 121 -7.61 18.51 1.21
C ALA A 121 -6.18 18.06 1.58
N ASN A 122 -5.47 18.87 2.37
CA ASN A 122 -4.20 18.48 2.96
C ASN A 122 -4.37 17.17 3.76
N SER A 123 -3.46 16.22 3.59
CA SER A 123 -3.48 14.89 4.24
C SER A 123 -4.75 14.05 3.99
N THR A 124 -5.57 14.42 3.00
CA THR A 124 -6.81 13.70 2.65
C THR A 124 -6.70 13.12 1.24
N ALA A 125 -5.90 12.05 1.10
CA ALA A 125 -5.68 11.33 -0.16
C ALA A 125 -6.09 9.84 -0.10
N HIS A 126 -6.68 9.41 1.02
CA HIS A 126 -6.97 8.01 1.33
C HIS A 126 -8.44 7.81 1.76
N PRO A 127 -9.43 8.09 0.88
CA PRO A 127 -10.83 7.83 1.18
C PRO A 127 -11.09 6.35 1.55
N PRO A 128 -11.86 6.05 2.62
CA PRO A 128 -11.97 4.70 3.19
C PRO A 128 -12.84 3.70 2.41
N HIS A 129 -13.53 4.13 1.36
CA HIS A 129 -14.52 3.32 0.62
C HIS A 129 -14.36 3.49 -0.89
N VAL A 130 -13.22 3.05 -1.42
CA VAL A 130 -12.96 3.03 -2.87
C VAL A 130 -12.95 1.60 -3.37
N GLU A 131 -13.69 1.34 -4.45
CA GLU A 131 -13.73 0.04 -5.11
C GLU A 131 -12.32 -0.46 -5.44
N CYS A 132 -12.01 -1.67 -5.01
CA CYS A 132 -10.68 -2.26 -5.14
C CYS A 132 -9.54 -1.35 -4.66
N SER A 133 -9.81 -0.48 -3.67
CA SER A 133 -8.87 0.47 -3.05
C SER A 133 -8.13 1.35 -4.07
N GLY A 134 -8.74 1.54 -5.26
CA GLY A 134 -8.15 2.24 -6.39
C GLY A 134 -6.93 1.54 -7.03
N PHE A 135 -6.57 0.32 -6.57
CA PHE A 135 -5.37 -0.43 -6.94
C PHE A 135 -5.71 -1.84 -7.47
N GLY A 136 -6.85 -1.96 -8.14
CA GLY A 136 -7.27 -3.17 -8.82
C GLY A 136 -8.39 -2.90 -9.81
N HIS A 137 -8.68 -3.89 -10.66
CA HIS A 137 -9.83 -3.88 -11.56
C HIS A 137 -10.94 -4.77 -11.00
N CYS A 138 -12.16 -4.26 -10.90
CA CYS A 138 -13.32 -5.04 -10.50
C CYS A 138 -13.75 -5.99 -11.63
N ASN A 139 -13.82 -7.30 -11.36
CA ASN A 139 -14.50 -8.23 -12.25
C ASN A 139 -16.01 -8.19 -11.95
N ARG A 140 -16.77 -7.49 -12.79
CA ARG A 140 -18.23 -7.33 -12.64
C ARG A 140 -19.03 -8.63 -12.77
N GLN A 141 -18.45 -9.74 -13.23
CA GLN A 141 -19.15 -11.03 -13.28
C GLN A 141 -19.02 -11.79 -11.95
N THR A 142 -17.85 -11.73 -11.31
CA THR A 142 -17.58 -12.47 -10.07
C THR A 142 -17.76 -11.63 -8.82
N GLY A 143 -17.56 -10.30 -8.91
CA GLY A 143 -17.50 -9.39 -7.77
C GLY A 143 -16.13 -9.36 -7.10
N GLU A 144 -15.09 -9.90 -7.73
CA GLU A 144 -13.73 -9.98 -7.17
C GLU A 144 -12.82 -8.91 -7.76
N CYS A 145 -11.96 -8.34 -6.93
CA CYS A 145 -10.94 -7.39 -7.36
C CYS A 145 -9.68 -8.10 -7.88
N LYS A 146 -9.31 -7.82 -9.13
CA LYS A 146 -7.99 -8.19 -9.66
C LYS A 146 -6.97 -7.12 -9.30
N CYS A 147 -6.16 -7.40 -8.29
CA CYS A 147 -5.21 -6.43 -7.76
C CYS A 147 -4.03 -6.14 -8.68
N LYS A 148 -3.52 -4.91 -8.58
CA LYS A 148 -2.21 -4.54 -9.08
C LYS A 148 -1.16 -5.48 -8.49
N THR A 149 -0.16 -5.84 -9.30
CA THR A 149 0.95 -6.67 -8.86
C THR A 149 1.59 -6.15 -7.56
N GLY A 150 1.75 -7.05 -6.60
CA GLY A 150 2.26 -6.73 -5.26
C GLY A 150 1.22 -6.24 -4.25
N TYR A 151 -0.06 -6.16 -4.65
CA TYR A 151 -1.18 -5.83 -3.77
C TYR A 151 -2.12 -7.05 -3.63
N THR A 152 -2.80 -7.14 -2.51
CA THR A 152 -3.65 -8.28 -2.10
C THR A 152 -4.78 -7.82 -1.16
N GLY A 153 -5.59 -8.76 -0.72
CA GLY A 153 -6.84 -8.52 0.01
C GLY A 153 -8.04 -8.43 -0.92
N GLU A 154 -9.23 -8.63 -0.36
CA GLU A 154 -10.51 -8.63 -1.11
C GLU A 154 -10.74 -7.36 -1.94
N ALA A 155 -10.26 -6.22 -1.44
CA ALA A 155 -10.34 -4.92 -2.11
C ALA A 155 -8.95 -4.42 -2.54
N CYS A 156 -7.92 -5.25 -2.63
CA CYS A 156 -6.55 -4.81 -2.94
C CYS A 156 -5.95 -3.78 -1.96
N GLN A 157 -6.49 -3.72 -0.74
CA GLN A 157 -6.14 -2.76 0.30
C GLN A 157 -4.83 -3.11 1.03
N ARG A 158 -4.20 -4.25 0.74
CA ARG A 158 -2.98 -4.69 1.43
C ARG A 158 -1.81 -4.77 0.45
N LEU A 159 -0.69 -4.18 0.82
CA LEU A 159 0.59 -4.43 0.17
C LEU A 159 1.06 -5.80 0.63
N ARG A 160 1.35 -6.72 -0.29
CA ARG A 160 1.88 -8.02 0.11
C ARG A 160 3.33 -7.90 0.55
N CYS A 161 3.73 -8.75 1.49
CA CYS A 161 5.14 -8.93 1.77
C CYS A 161 5.92 -9.42 0.54
N PRO A 162 7.21 -9.08 0.43
CA PRO A 162 8.09 -9.60 -0.62
C PRO A 162 8.00 -11.13 -0.75
N VAL A 163 8.10 -11.61 -1.98
CA VAL A 163 8.09 -13.04 -2.30
C VAL A 163 9.34 -13.40 -3.10
N ASP A 164 9.83 -14.61 -2.90
CA ASP A 164 10.92 -15.14 -3.73
C ASP A 164 10.42 -15.61 -5.11
N SER A 165 11.34 -16.17 -5.92
CA SER A 165 11.02 -16.74 -7.23
C SER A 165 10.02 -17.90 -7.19
N SER A 166 9.80 -18.50 -6.02
CA SER A 166 8.83 -19.57 -5.77
C SER A 166 7.54 -19.07 -5.13
N SER A 167 7.32 -17.74 -5.11
CA SER A 167 6.15 -17.08 -4.51
C SER A 167 5.99 -17.34 -3.00
N ARG A 168 7.07 -17.66 -2.29
CA ARG A 168 7.06 -17.80 -0.82
C ARG A 168 7.26 -16.43 -0.19
N SER A 169 6.30 -16.03 0.64
CA SER A 169 6.39 -14.79 1.43
C SER A 169 7.65 -14.77 2.29
N CYS A 170 8.33 -13.63 2.36
CA CYS A 170 9.54 -13.43 3.16
C CYS A 170 10.61 -14.48 2.89
N SER A 171 10.74 -14.88 1.62
CA SER A 171 11.65 -15.94 1.17
C SER A 171 11.47 -17.30 1.86
N GLY A 172 10.36 -17.50 2.59
CA GLY A 172 10.12 -18.65 3.46
C GLY A 172 10.90 -18.63 4.78
N HIS A 173 11.45 -17.48 5.17
CA HIS A 173 12.31 -17.27 6.34
C HIS A 173 11.87 -16.07 7.19
N GLY A 174 10.55 -15.85 7.24
CA GLY A 174 9.97 -14.80 8.05
C GLY A 174 8.45 -14.84 8.04
N THR A 175 7.88 -14.04 8.93
CA THR A 175 6.43 -13.85 9.04
C THR A 175 6.06 -12.50 8.43
N CYS A 176 5.02 -12.50 7.59
CA CYS A 176 4.47 -11.27 7.03
C CYS A 176 3.58 -10.59 8.09
N ILE A 177 3.91 -9.35 8.46
CA ILE A 177 3.18 -8.58 9.47
C ILE A 177 2.84 -7.17 8.97
N SER A 178 1.80 -6.56 9.50
CA SER A 178 1.44 -5.17 9.19
C SER A 178 2.29 -4.15 9.94
N MET A 179 2.25 -2.87 9.54
CA MET A 179 2.89 -1.77 10.27
C MET A 179 2.36 -1.62 11.70
N ARG A 180 1.04 -1.80 11.89
CA ARG A 180 0.42 -1.85 13.23
C ARG A 180 1.04 -2.95 14.08
N GLU A 181 1.10 -4.15 13.52
CA GLU A 181 1.71 -5.29 14.20
C GLU A 181 3.19 -4.98 14.50
N ALA A 182 3.95 -4.43 13.57
CA ALA A 182 5.35 -4.05 13.81
C ALA A 182 5.51 -3.05 14.98
N ALA A 183 4.62 -2.06 15.07
CA ALA A 183 4.59 -1.07 16.16
C ALA A 183 4.21 -1.70 17.52
N GLU A 184 3.23 -2.61 17.53
CA GLU A 184 2.82 -3.33 18.74
C GLU A 184 3.85 -4.40 19.17
N GLN A 185 4.64 -4.91 18.22
CA GLN A 185 5.56 -6.04 18.40
C GLN A 185 6.95 -5.66 18.95
N VAL A 186 7.09 -4.54 19.67
CA VAL A 186 8.19 -4.32 20.66
C VAL A 186 8.26 -5.48 21.71
N ARG A 187 7.31 -6.42 21.67
CA ARG A 187 7.24 -7.65 22.47
C ARG A 187 7.69 -8.94 21.76
N HIS A 188 8.09 -8.95 20.49
CA HIS A 188 8.46 -10.20 19.82
C HIS A 188 9.93 -10.60 20.00
N PRO A 189 10.20 -11.91 20.17
CA PRO A 189 11.42 -12.42 20.83
C PRO A 189 12.66 -12.53 19.93
N TRP A 190 12.57 -12.14 18.66
CA TRP A 190 13.50 -12.61 17.63
C TRP A 190 14.23 -11.50 16.86
N ASN A 191 14.12 -10.24 17.30
CA ASN A 191 14.81 -9.12 16.64
C ASN A 191 16.32 -9.12 16.99
N ARG A 192 17.04 -10.11 16.46
CA ARG A 192 18.51 -10.17 16.36
C ARG A 192 18.88 -10.20 14.87
N ALA A 193 18.56 -9.15 14.12
CA ALA A 193 19.28 -8.79 12.89
C ALA A 193 18.79 -7.46 12.27
N SER A 194 18.93 -6.37 13.00
CA SER A 194 19.53 -5.18 12.39
C SER A 194 20.12 -4.31 13.49
N PRO A 195 21.43 -4.02 13.44
CA PRO A 195 22.05 -3.08 14.34
C PRO A 195 21.59 -1.70 13.89
N MET A 196 20.51 -1.24 14.48
CA MET A 196 20.24 0.18 14.52
C MET A 196 20.11 0.61 15.97
N GLN A 197 21.23 1.18 16.41
CA GLN A 197 21.40 2.13 17.49
C GLN A 197 20.11 2.53 18.21
N GLY A 198 20.04 2.17 19.50
CA GLY A 198 19.16 2.85 20.45
C GLY A 198 18.23 1.91 21.20
N LEU A 199 18.78 1.21 22.19
CA LEU A 199 18.19 0.92 23.49
C LEU A 199 16.65 0.81 23.56
N VAL A 200 16.23 -0.42 23.84
CA VAL A 200 14.96 -0.82 24.45
C VAL A 200 14.45 0.18 25.50
N ARG A 201 13.21 0.66 25.33
CA ARG A 201 12.29 0.87 26.46
C ARG A 201 11.05 0.01 26.26
N LEU A 202 10.98 -1.09 27.01
CA LEU A 202 9.79 -1.96 27.16
C LEU A 202 8.61 -1.26 27.88
N GLU A 203 8.62 0.08 27.99
CA GLU A 203 7.61 0.84 28.75
C GLU A 203 6.65 1.65 27.88
N GLU A 204 6.93 1.89 26.60
CA GLU A 204 5.98 2.58 25.71
C GLU A 204 5.66 1.70 24.50
N VAL A 205 4.47 1.10 24.52
CA VAL A 205 3.82 0.63 23.30
C VAL A 205 3.53 1.88 22.48
N SER A 206 4.24 2.09 21.39
CA SER A 206 3.85 3.04 20.35
C SER A 206 2.72 2.37 19.55
N SER A 207 1.47 2.81 19.74
CA SER A 207 0.41 2.43 18.80
C SER A 207 0.65 3.18 17.49
N TYR A 208 0.44 2.49 16.37
CA TYR A 208 0.46 3.11 15.05
C TYR A 208 -0.90 2.89 14.39
N ASP A 209 -1.63 3.98 14.20
CA ASP A 209 -3.06 3.96 13.82
C ASP A 209 -3.34 4.75 12.53
N ASP A 210 -2.31 5.20 11.81
CA ASP A 210 -2.48 5.92 10.53
C ASP A 210 -3.09 5.02 9.43
N TRP A 211 -3.50 5.65 8.32
CA TRP A 211 -4.25 5.01 7.22
C TRP A 211 -3.58 3.75 6.66
N ASP A 212 -2.26 3.66 6.73
CA ASP A 212 -1.41 2.61 6.19
C ASP A 212 -1.01 1.54 7.21
N ALA A 213 -1.39 1.71 8.49
CA ALA A 213 -1.03 0.80 9.58
C ALA A 213 -1.41 -0.66 9.30
N ASP A 214 -2.58 -0.89 8.67
CA ASP A 214 -3.07 -2.22 8.29
C ASP A 214 -2.97 -2.51 6.78
N MET A 215 -2.36 -1.60 6.03
CA MET A 215 -2.23 -1.71 4.58
C MET A 215 -0.82 -2.09 4.17
N ILE A 216 0.20 -1.45 4.75
CA ILE A 216 1.61 -1.79 4.49
C ILE A 216 2.01 -2.99 5.32
N HIS A 217 2.56 -4.00 4.66
CA HIS A 217 3.11 -5.19 5.30
C HIS A 217 4.59 -5.36 4.94
N GLY A 218 5.35 -5.86 5.90
CA GLY A 218 6.75 -6.18 5.77
C GLY A 218 7.10 -7.51 6.42
N CYS A 219 8.34 -7.92 6.24
CA CYS A 219 8.81 -9.21 6.71
C CYS A 219 9.50 -9.09 8.08
N LEU A 220 8.96 -9.79 9.07
CA LEU A 220 9.65 -10.08 10.31
C LEU A 220 10.48 -11.37 10.11
N CYS A 221 11.80 -11.23 9.99
CA CYS A 221 12.66 -12.36 9.67
C CYS A 221 12.85 -13.35 10.81
N ASP A 222 12.98 -14.62 10.45
CA ASP A 222 13.36 -15.69 11.36
C ASP A 222 14.81 -15.52 11.83
N PRO A 223 15.19 -16.06 13.00
CA PRO A 223 16.56 -15.97 13.50
C PRO A 223 17.59 -16.47 12.49
N GLY A 224 18.63 -15.65 12.27
CA GLY A 224 19.67 -15.93 11.28
C GLY A 224 19.35 -15.44 9.87
N TYR A 225 18.21 -14.77 9.68
CA TYR A 225 17.82 -14.13 8.43
C TYR A 225 17.56 -12.63 8.61
N GLU A 226 17.80 -11.86 7.56
CA GLU A 226 17.63 -10.42 7.54
C GLU A 226 17.40 -9.90 6.12
N GLY A 227 17.32 -8.57 5.99
CA GLY A 227 16.98 -7.89 4.74
C GLY A 227 15.47 -7.71 4.59
N SER A 228 15.09 -6.91 3.60
CA SER A 228 13.69 -6.52 3.38
C SER A 228 12.74 -7.69 3.06
N ASP A 229 13.30 -8.80 2.55
CA ASP A 229 12.57 -10.01 2.13
C ASP A 229 13.04 -11.28 2.86
N CYS A 230 13.87 -11.14 3.90
CA CYS A 230 14.49 -12.24 4.66
C CYS A 230 15.30 -13.24 3.81
N SER A 231 15.83 -12.81 2.66
CA SER A 231 16.71 -13.65 1.84
C SER A 231 18.17 -13.64 2.29
N LEU A 232 18.59 -12.64 3.06
CA LEU A 232 19.97 -12.49 3.51
C LEU A 232 20.19 -13.24 4.82
N ARG A 233 21.40 -13.78 5.04
CA ARG A 233 21.79 -14.35 6.32
C ARG A 233 22.34 -13.30 7.26
N SER A 234 21.86 -13.30 8.50
CA SER A 234 22.42 -12.50 9.57
C SER A 234 23.84 -12.93 9.89
N CYS A 235 24.70 -11.96 10.13
CA CYS A 235 26.09 -12.18 10.50
C CYS A 235 26.23 -12.62 11.96
N ALA A 236 27.28 -13.38 12.27
CA ALA A 236 27.73 -13.50 13.65
C ALA A 236 28.05 -12.10 14.21
N VAL A 237 27.68 -11.87 15.46
CA VAL A 237 27.90 -10.60 16.16
C VAL A 237 28.76 -10.82 17.40
N GLY A 238 29.48 -9.78 17.80
CA GLY A 238 30.33 -9.80 18.98
C GLY A 238 30.88 -8.43 19.32
N HIS A 239 31.60 -8.36 20.44
CA HIS A 239 32.27 -7.14 20.89
C HIS A 239 33.62 -6.96 20.19
N ASP A 240 33.94 -5.72 19.80
CA ASP A 240 35.26 -5.41 19.24
C ASP A 240 36.36 -5.67 20.29
N PRO A 241 37.29 -6.63 20.07
CA PRO A 241 38.32 -6.98 21.04
C PRO A 241 39.35 -5.87 21.31
N MET A 242 39.36 -4.80 20.50
CA MET A 242 40.25 -3.66 20.68
C MET A 242 39.67 -2.57 21.59
N VAL A 243 38.42 -2.74 22.03
CA VAL A 243 37.73 -1.81 22.93
C VAL A 243 37.52 -2.53 24.26
N ASN A 244 37.75 -1.83 25.36
CA ASN A 244 37.38 -2.36 26.67
C ASN A 244 35.86 -2.25 26.82
N GLY A 245 35.26 -3.29 27.38
CA GLY A 245 33.83 -3.28 27.69
C GLY A 245 33.52 -4.24 28.83
N THR A 246 32.41 -3.96 29.48
CA THR A 246 31.86 -4.68 30.61
C THR A 246 30.58 -5.41 30.19
N ASN A 247 30.43 -6.61 30.74
CA ASN A 247 29.24 -7.43 30.55
C ASN A 247 28.10 -6.91 31.43
N GLU A 248 26.86 -6.99 30.93
CA GLU A 248 25.67 -6.75 31.75
C GLU A 248 25.61 -7.78 32.88
N LEU A 249 25.35 -7.29 34.10
CA LEU A 249 25.10 -8.10 35.28
C LEU A 249 23.83 -7.61 35.95
N GLN A 250 22.83 -8.49 36.03
CA GLN A 250 21.60 -8.23 36.76
C GLN A 250 21.55 -9.08 38.02
N VAL A 251 20.88 -8.59 39.07
CA VAL A 251 20.79 -9.29 40.35
C VAL A 251 19.34 -9.67 40.62
N LEU A 252 19.13 -10.94 40.92
CA LEU A 252 17.87 -11.50 41.40
C LEU A 252 17.95 -11.66 42.91
N ASP A 253 17.26 -10.79 43.63
CA ASP A 253 17.04 -10.95 45.07
C ASP A 253 15.81 -11.79 45.32
N CYS A 254 15.92 -12.74 46.25
CA CYS A 254 14.79 -13.53 46.71
C CYS A 254 14.82 -13.76 48.22
N THR A 255 13.69 -13.47 48.88
CA THR A 255 13.44 -13.79 50.29
C THR A 255 12.14 -14.55 50.43
N CYS A 256 12.04 -15.43 51.43
CA CYS A 256 10.77 -16.05 51.77
C CYS A 256 9.90 -15.07 52.59
N ALA A 257 8.61 -15.02 52.30
CA ALA A 257 7.65 -14.24 53.07
C ALA A 257 7.46 -14.80 54.49
N SER A 258 6.79 -14.05 55.36
CA SER A 258 6.47 -14.48 56.73
C SER A 258 5.72 -15.82 56.73
N GLY A 259 6.34 -16.87 57.29
CA GLY A 259 5.85 -18.25 57.23
C GLY A 259 6.73 -19.19 56.40
N GLY A 260 7.80 -18.67 55.80
CA GLY A 260 8.83 -19.44 55.10
C GLY A 260 8.42 -19.91 53.71
N CYS A 261 9.40 -20.32 52.92
CA CYS A 261 9.17 -20.98 51.65
C CYS A 261 8.64 -22.41 51.88
N LYS A 262 7.70 -22.86 51.06
CA LYS A 262 7.05 -24.18 51.15
C LYS A 262 7.56 -25.09 50.04
N ASP A 263 7.62 -26.38 50.33
CA ASP A 263 7.91 -27.40 49.31
C ASP A 263 6.93 -27.28 48.13
N GLY A 264 7.48 -27.15 46.93
CA GLY A 264 6.72 -26.92 45.70
C GLY A 264 6.54 -25.45 45.32
N ASP A 265 7.09 -24.50 46.09
CA ASP A 265 7.14 -23.10 45.68
C ASP A 265 8.03 -22.90 44.46
N THR A 266 7.47 -22.24 43.45
CA THR A 266 8.13 -22.05 42.16
C THR A 266 7.98 -20.62 41.65
N PHE A 267 8.90 -20.22 40.77
CA PHE A 267 8.82 -19.00 40.02
C PHE A 267 9.16 -19.21 38.54
N ARG A 268 8.94 -18.19 37.72
CA ARG A 268 9.42 -18.13 36.34
C ARG A 268 10.13 -16.80 36.11
N LEU A 269 11.26 -16.87 35.43
CA LEU A 269 11.93 -15.69 34.91
C LEU A 269 11.49 -15.47 33.47
N GLN A 270 11.34 -14.21 33.08
CA GLN A 270 11.07 -13.79 31.72
C GLN A 270 12.20 -12.87 31.24
N PHE A 271 12.73 -13.14 30.05
CA PHE A 271 13.76 -12.33 29.42
C PHE A 271 13.46 -12.20 27.92
N ARG A 272 13.41 -10.96 27.42
CA ARG A 272 13.04 -10.64 26.03
C ARG A 272 11.74 -11.34 25.59
N GLY A 273 10.72 -11.27 26.45
CA GLY A 273 9.40 -11.85 26.22
C GLY A 273 9.29 -13.37 26.42
N GLN A 274 10.40 -14.11 26.54
CA GLN A 274 10.39 -15.56 26.74
C GLN A 274 10.48 -15.94 28.22
N SER A 275 9.61 -16.86 28.64
CA SER A 275 9.55 -17.32 30.03
C SER A 275 10.18 -18.69 30.21
N THR A 276 10.96 -18.86 31.27
CA THR A 276 11.54 -20.14 31.63
C THR A 276 10.44 -21.15 32.00
N PRO A 277 10.75 -22.46 32.00
CA PRO A 277 10.01 -23.43 32.80
C PRO A 277 9.94 -22.99 34.29
N ARG A 278 9.09 -23.65 35.06
CA ARG A 278 8.99 -23.39 36.51
C ARG A 278 10.32 -23.78 37.18
N ILE A 279 10.86 -22.87 37.98
CA ILE A 279 12.07 -23.05 38.78
C ILE A 279 11.65 -23.11 40.25
N GLY A 280 12.11 -24.12 40.99
CA GLY A 280 11.89 -24.27 42.42
C GLY A 280 12.70 -23.26 43.23
N PHE A 281 12.16 -22.81 44.36
CA PHE A 281 12.87 -21.90 45.26
C PHE A 281 14.17 -22.51 45.83
N ASN A 282 14.21 -23.84 45.93
CA ASN A 282 15.30 -24.65 46.44
C ASN A 282 16.06 -25.41 45.32
N ASP A 283 15.83 -25.07 44.05
CA ASP A 283 16.64 -25.59 42.95
C ASP A 283 18.08 -25.07 43.04
N SER A 284 19.01 -25.79 42.42
CA SER A 284 20.40 -25.36 42.31
C SER A 284 20.58 -24.28 41.26
N ILE A 285 21.71 -23.56 41.34
CA ILE A 285 22.13 -22.61 40.31
C ILE A 285 22.26 -23.27 38.92
N ASP A 286 22.64 -24.55 38.87
CA ASP A 286 22.78 -25.28 37.60
C ASP A 286 21.42 -25.49 36.90
N LEU A 287 20.36 -25.75 37.67
CA LEU A 287 19.00 -25.86 37.13
C LEU A 287 18.49 -24.51 36.64
N LEU A 288 18.77 -23.43 37.38
CA LEU A 288 18.48 -22.06 36.94
C LEU A 288 19.16 -21.76 35.60
N VAL A 289 20.48 -21.97 35.50
CA VAL A 289 21.27 -21.76 34.28
C VAL A 289 20.71 -22.61 33.14
N TYR A 290 20.48 -23.91 33.37
CA TYR A 290 19.93 -24.81 32.38
C TYR A 290 18.56 -24.37 31.83
N HIS A 291 17.68 -23.87 32.69
CA HIS A 291 16.38 -23.36 32.27
C HIS A 291 16.47 -22.03 31.52
N PHE A 292 17.37 -21.15 31.94
CA PHE A 292 17.54 -19.82 31.34
C PHE A 292 18.27 -19.87 29.99
N GLU A 293 19.31 -20.69 29.85
CA GLU A 293 20.04 -20.88 28.58
C GLU A 293 19.26 -21.65 27.51
N ARG A 294 18.08 -22.18 27.86
CA ARG A 294 17.14 -22.77 26.91
C ARG A 294 16.15 -21.78 26.34
N LEU A 295 16.10 -20.56 26.89
CA LEU A 295 15.38 -19.48 26.26
C LEU A 295 16.04 -19.22 24.90
N PRO A 296 15.28 -19.17 23.79
CA PRO A 296 15.88 -18.92 22.49
C PRO A 296 16.57 -17.54 22.36
N THR A 297 16.28 -16.64 23.30
CA THR A 297 16.83 -15.29 23.40
C THR A 297 18.18 -15.22 24.10
N VAL A 298 18.65 -16.34 24.67
CA VAL A 298 19.89 -16.47 25.44
C VAL A 298 20.80 -17.51 24.80
N THR A 299 22.07 -17.17 24.65
CA THR A 299 23.06 -18.04 24.05
C THR A 299 23.50 -19.11 25.05
N ARG A 300 23.48 -20.38 24.64
CA ARG A 300 23.92 -21.49 25.50
C ARG A 300 25.39 -21.36 25.90
N GLY A 301 25.70 -21.62 27.18
CA GLY A 301 27.01 -21.35 27.79
C GLY A 301 27.33 -19.85 27.91
N GLY A 302 26.32 -18.99 27.80
CA GLY A 302 26.47 -17.53 27.78
C GLY A 302 26.21 -16.84 29.11
N LEU A 303 26.01 -17.60 30.19
CA LEU A 303 25.72 -17.05 31.51
C LEU A 303 26.80 -17.43 32.52
N GLU A 304 27.18 -16.46 33.36
CA GLU A 304 27.89 -16.70 34.61
C GLU A 304 26.95 -16.34 35.76
N VAL A 305 26.62 -17.33 36.59
CA VAL A 305 25.65 -17.19 37.68
C VAL A 305 26.30 -17.52 39.02
N VAL A 306 26.17 -16.63 39.99
CA VAL A 306 26.66 -16.82 41.36
C VAL A 306 25.56 -16.48 42.35
N SER A 307 25.35 -17.31 43.37
CA SER A 307 24.34 -17.06 44.41
C SER A 307 24.98 -16.86 45.77
N TYR A 308 24.67 -15.75 46.42
CA TYR A 308 25.14 -15.37 47.74
C TYR A 308 24.01 -15.57 48.75
N GLY A 309 24.28 -16.29 49.83
CA GLY A 309 23.33 -16.54 50.92
C GLY A 309 23.97 -16.31 52.28
N LEU A 310 23.16 -16.34 53.33
CA LEU A 310 23.64 -16.27 54.71
C LEU A 310 23.59 -17.65 55.36
N ASP A 311 24.61 -18.00 56.15
CA ASP A 311 24.57 -19.19 56.98
C ASP A 311 23.61 -19.00 58.18
N SER A 312 23.35 -20.07 58.92
CA SER A 312 22.54 -20.03 60.15
C SER A 312 23.06 -19.09 61.26
N LYS A 313 24.25 -18.50 61.10
CA LYS A 313 24.87 -17.52 62.01
C LYS A 313 24.85 -16.10 61.42
N GLY A 314 24.27 -15.90 60.23
CA GLY A 314 24.22 -14.62 59.52
C GLY A 314 25.51 -14.25 58.80
N ASN A 315 26.47 -15.18 58.65
CA ASN A 315 27.69 -14.93 57.88
C ASN A 315 27.45 -15.16 56.39
N LEU A 316 28.12 -14.36 55.57
CA LEU A 316 28.06 -14.50 54.12
C LEU A 316 28.66 -15.83 53.66
N THR A 317 27.92 -16.55 52.83
CA THR A 317 28.40 -17.72 52.08
C THR A 317 28.47 -17.36 50.60
N SER A 318 29.58 -17.71 49.96
CA SER A 318 29.84 -17.39 48.55
C SER A 318 29.08 -18.28 47.56
N VAL A 319 28.42 -19.34 48.05
CA VAL A 319 27.57 -20.23 47.23
C VAL A 319 26.37 -20.68 48.07
N SER A 320 25.21 -20.08 47.82
CA SER A 320 23.93 -20.55 48.36
C SER A 320 23.50 -21.84 47.64
N PRO A 321 23.08 -22.90 48.35
CA PRO A 321 22.57 -24.13 47.73
C PRO A 321 21.13 -23.98 47.19
N VAL A 322 20.46 -22.87 47.51
CA VAL A 322 19.08 -22.56 47.13
C VAL A 322 18.99 -21.16 46.53
N LEU A 323 17.93 -20.88 45.78
CA LEU A 323 17.69 -19.59 45.12
C LEU A 323 16.92 -18.60 45.99
N CYS A 324 16.21 -19.08 47.01
CA CYS A 324 15.46 -18.26 47.97
C CYS A 324 15.62 -18.83 49.38
N SER A 325 15.71 -17.95 50.38
CA SER A 325 15.72 -18.34 51.79
C SER A 325 15.03 -17.31 52.68
N ASP A 326 14.71 -17.68 53.91
CA ASP A 326 14.13 -16.76 54.91
C ASP A 326 15.08 -15.58 55.23
N SER A 327 16.40 -15.82 55.17
CA SER A 327 17.45 -14.80 55.37
C SER A 327 17.79 -14.02 54.10
N GLY A 328 17.20 -14.37 52.97
CA GLY A 328 17.50 -13.81 51.65
C GLY A 328 18.64 -14.52 50.92
N VAL A 329 18.55 -14.47 49.60
CA VAL A 329 19.59 -14.90 48.65
C VAL A 329 19.67 -13.86 47.55
N ALA A 330 20.88 -13.44 47.21
CA ALA A 330 21.17 -12.60 46.05
C ALA A 330 21.85 -13.43 44.97
N THR A 331 21.20 -13.61 43.82
CA THR A 331 21.73 -14.35 42.67
C THR A 331 22.13 -13.38 41.57
N THR A 332 23.42 -13.29 41.26
CA THR A 332 23.92 -12.51 40.12
C THR A 332 23.82 -13.34 38.84
N ILE A 333 23.37 -12.70 37.76
CA ILE A 333 23.29 -13.27 36.42
C ILE A 333 24.04 -12.33 35.50
N ARG A 334 25.24 -12.75 35.08
CA ARG A 334 26.08 -12.00 34.13
C ARG A 334 25.97 -12.60 32.75
N PHE A 335 25.71 -11.75 31.76
CA PHE A 335 25.60 -12.14 30.36
C PHE A 335 26.96 -12.04 29.69
N LEU A 336 27.49 -13.17 29.24
CA LEU A 336 28.82 -13.26 28.63
C LEU A 336 28.78 -13.11 27.10
N ARG A 337 27.61 -13.31 26.49
CA ARG A 337 27.43 -13.41 25.03
C ARG A 337 26.35 -12.48 24.49
N GLU A 338 25.44 -12.03 25.34
CA GLU A 338 24.54 -10.92 25.06
C GLU A 338 25.20 -9.65 25.60
N HIS A 339 25.65 -8.79 24.70
CA HIS A 339 26.35 -7.55 25.03
C HIS A 339 25.41 -6.34 25.01
N GLY A 340 25.90 -5.23 25.60
CA GLY A 340 25.19 -3.96 25.73
C GLY A 340 24.29 -3.90 26.96
N ASP A 341 23.49 -2.82 27.04
CA ASP A 341 22.51 -2.60 28.10
C ASP A 341 21.26 -3.45 27.83
N LEU A 342 21.21 -4.65 28.43
CA LEU A 342 20.16 -5.63 28.18
C LEU A 342 18.86 -5.27 28.92
N PRO A 343 17.68 -5.66 28.43
CA PRO A 343 16.43 -5.46 29.17
C PRO A 343 16.45 -6.19 30.53
N ALA A 344 15.73 -5.64 31.51
CA ALA A 344 15.63 -6.23 32.84
C ALA A 344 14.93 -7.60 32.80
N ILE A 345 15.46 -8.57 33.53
CA ILE A 345 14.78 -9.85 33.80
C ILE A 345 13.50 -9.54 34.60
N GLN A 346 12.39 -10.18 34.22
CA GLN A 346 11.10 -10.02 34.91
C GLN A 346 10.70 -11.31 35.64
N VAL A 347 10.09 -11.18 36.82
CA VAL A 347 9.51 -12.31 37.56
C VAL A 347 8.02 -12.36 37.27
N GLN A 348 7.56 -13.37 36.51
CA GLN A 348 6.21 -13.36 35.92
C GLN A 348 5.15 -14.12 36.73
N SER A 349 5.58 -15.06 37.59
CA SER A 349 4.66 -15.90 38.36
C SER A 349 5.40 -16.57 39.51
N ALA A 350 5.54 -15.88 40.65
CA ALA A 350 6.12 -16.44 41.87
C ALA A 350 5.01 -16.91 42.82
N SER A 351 5.25 -18.01 43.55
CA SER A 351 4.42 -18.38 44.72
C SER A 351 4.29 -17.19 45.67
N SER A 352 3.14 -17.05 46.35
CA SER A 352 2.88 -15.93 47.28
C SER A 352 3.84 -15.86 48.49
N SER A 353 4.54 -16.96 48.76
CA SER A 353 5.57 -17.10 49.78
C SER A 353 6.95 -16.62 49.33
N LEU A 354 7.12 -16.22 48.07
CA LEU A 354 8.37 -15.70 47.52
C LEU A 354 8.27 -14.19 47.30
N VAL A 355 9.20 -13.44 47.88
CA VAL A 355 9.36 -12.01 47.64
C VAL A 355 10.61 -11.83 46.80
N MET A 356 10.42 -11.48 45.53
CA MET A 356 11.50 -11.39 44.55
C MET A 356 11.61 -9.97 43.98
N GLN A 357 12.84 -9.53 43.76
CA GLN A 357 13.15 -8.28 43.10
C GLN A 357 14.29 -8.49 42.12
N VAL A 358 14.24 -7.82 40.97
CA VAL A 358 15.36 -7.75 40.03
C VAL A 358 15.95 -6.36 40.09
N VAL A 359 17.26 -6.29 40.27
CA VAL A 359 18.04 -5.05 40.18
C VAL A 359 18.79 -5.04 38.86
N LYS A 360 18.54 -4.01 38.04
CA LYS A 360 19.23 -3.72 36.79
C LYS A 360 19.89 -2.33 36.89
N GLY A 361 21.02 -2.15 36.22
CA GLY A 361 21.72 -0.86 36.12
C GLY A 361 22.78 -0.71 37.20
N THR A 362 23.15 0.52 37.54
CA THR A 362 24.06 0.78 38.67
C THR A 362 23.27 0.81 39.97
N GLY A 363 23.31 -0.28 40.73
CA GLY A 363 22.57 -0.36 42.00
C GLY A 363 22.91 -1.59 42.83
N ASN A 364 22.72 -1.48 44.14
CA ASN A 364 22.91 -2.58 45.08
C ASN A 364 21.67 -3.48 45.09
N SER A 365 21.90 -4.78 45.27
CA SER A 365 20.88 -5.84 45.38
C SER A 365 19.84 -5.50 46.46
N SER A 366 20.23 -5.55 47.73
CA SER A 366 19.35 -5.26 48.87
C SER A 366 20.15 -4.71 50.05
N SER A 367 19.45 -4.26 51.10
CA SER A 367 20.09 -3.90 52.38
C SER A 367 20.77 -5.08 53.07
N VAL A 368 20.38 -6.32 52.73
CA VAL A 368 21.00 -7.55 53.24
C VAL A 368 22.30 -7.86 52.48
N PHE A 369 22.34 -7.60 51.17
CA PHE A 369 23.50 -7.81 50.31
C PHE A 369 23.99 -6.51 49.62
N PRO A 370 24.42 -5.48 50.38
CA PRO A 370 24.74 -4.15 49.83
C PRO A 370 26.02 -4.09 49.00
N TRP A 371 26.79 -5.17 48.92
CA TRP A 371 28.01 -5.29 48.09
C TRP A 371 27.78 -6.08 46.80
N VAL A 372 26.61 -6.70 46.63
CA VAL A 372 26.24 -7.38 45.39
C VAL A 372 25.58 -6.34 44.50
N ASN A 373 26.27 -5.94 43.43
CA ASN A 373 25.85 -4.81 42.61
C ASN A 373 25.56 -5.26 41.19
N ALA A 374 24.49 -4.72 40.62
CA ALA A 374 24.23 -4.79 39.19
C ALA A 374 25.21 -3.88 38.42
N THR A 375 25.47 -4.24 37.16
CA THR A 375 26.32 -3.47 36.23
C THR A 375 25.62 -3.37 34.89
N THR A 376 25.47 -2.15 34.38
CA THR A 376 25.04 -1.91 32.99
C THR A 376 26.14 -2.35 32.03
N GLY A 377 25.83 -3.23 31.09
CA GLY A 377 26.75 -3.63 30.03
C GLY A 377 26.95 -2.53 28.99
N ASP A 378 28.19 -2.35 28.54
CA ASP A 378 28.58 -1.38 27.51
C ASP A 378 29.36 -2.02 26.34
N LYS A 379 29.59 -3.34 26.39
CA LYS A 379 30.10 -4.08 25.24
C LYS A 379 29.18 -3.90 24.03
N THR A 380 29.80 -3.79 22.87
CA THR A 380 29.12 -3.66 21.57
C THR A 380 28.64 -5.02 21.03
N GLU A 381 27.60 -5.00 20.19
CA GLU A 381 27.10 -6.13 19.41
C GLU A 381 27.28 -5.82 17.91
N LEU A 382 28.51 -5.95 17.40
CA LEU A 382 28.85 -5.57 16.04
C LEU A 382 28.89 -6.80 15.13
N ALA A 383 28.43 -6.66 13.89
CA ALA A 383 28.63 -7.68 12.87
C ALA A 383 30.13 -7.99 12.72
N CYS A 384 30.48 -9.27 12.86
CA CYS A 384 31.85 -9.75 12.88
C CYS A 384 32.75 -9.01 13.87
N SER A 385 32.21 -8.56 15.01
CA SER A 385 32.93 -7.79 16.04
C SER A 385 33.63 -6.54 15.52
N GLY A 386 33.22 -6.04 14.34
CA GLY A 386 33.95 -4.97 13.64
C GLY A 386 35.27 -5.39 13.00
N ARG A 387 35.60 -6.68 13.01
CA ARG A 387 36.90 -7.25 12.65
C ARG A 387 36.81 -8.32 11.55
N GLY A 388 35.76 -8.27 10.73
CA GLY A 388 35.60 -9.17 9.61
C GLY A 388 34.67 -8.66 8.53
N VAL A 389 34.69 -9.38 7.41
CA VAL A 389 33.71 -9.28 6.34
C VAL A 389 32.64 -10.34 6.57
N CYS A 390 31.37 -9.95 6.45
CA CYS A 390 30.27 -10.90 6.49
C CYS A 390 29.77 -11.17 5.08
N ASP A 391 29.76 -12.44 4.70
CA ASP A 391 29.13 -12.84 3.45
C ASP A 391 27.66 -13.21 3.70
N ARG A 392 26.75 -12.28 3.42
CA ARG A 392 25.32 -12.47 3.65
C ARG A 392 24.63 -13.31 2.58
N ARG A 393 25.26 -13.51 1.41
CA ARG A 393 24.64 -14.13 0.21
C ARG A 393 25.28 -15.46 -0.19
N GLY A 394 26.45 -15.80 0.35
CA GLY A 394 27.15 -17.05 0.07
C GLY A 394 27.89 -16.99 -1.27
N HIS A 395 28.75 -16.00 -1.43
CA HIS A 395 29.70 -15.90 -2.54
C HIS A 395 30.65 -17.12 -2.56
N GLU A 396 31.04 -17.53 -3.77
CA GLU A 396 31.93 -18.68 -3.98
C GLU A 396 33.28 -18.48 -3.28
N GLY A 397 33.61 -19.35 -2.31
CA GLY A 397 34.87 -19.32 -1.56
C GLY A 397 34.72 -19.17 -0.04
N VAL A 398 33.52 -18.86 0.45
CA VAL A 398 33.19 -18.87 1.88
C VAL A 398 32.39 -20.13 2.21
N SER A 399 32.67 -20.75 3.37
CA SER A 399 32.11 -22.05 3.74
C SER A 399 30.59 -22.05 3.90
N GLN A 400 29.98 -20.98 4.42
CA GLN A 400 28.52 -20.81 4.56
C GLN A 400 28.12 -19.31 4.63
N PRO A 401 26.97 -18.89 4.05
CA PRO A 401 26.45 -17.53 4.24
C PRO A 401 26.13 -17.22 5.71
N GLY A 402 26.37 -15.98 6.13
CA GLY A 402 26.26 -15.50 7.52
C GLY A 402 27.52 -15.71 8.36
N GLN A 403 28.56 -16.36 7.83
CA GLN A 403 29.85 -16.51 8.52
C GLN A 403 30.77 -15.30 8.28
N CYS A 404 31.54 -14.96 9.31
CA CYS A 404 32.53 -13.89 9.22
C CYS A 404 33.87 -14.41 8.68
N ALA A 405 34.36 -13.76 7.64
CA ALA A 405 35.74 -13.84 7.19
C ALA A 405 36.56 -12.78 7.94
N CYS A 406 37.33 -13.20 8.94
CA CYS A 406 38.06 -12.28 9.80
C CYS A 406 39.18 -11.54 9.08
N PHE A 407 39.38 -10.30 9.49
CA PHE A 407 40.56 -9.53 9.12
C PHE A 407 41.81 -10.21 9.68
N GLU A 408 42.95 -9.91 9.10
CA GLU A 408 44.20 -10.51 9.54
C GLU A 408 44.52 -10.17 11.00
N GLY A 409 44.93 -11.17 11.79
CA GLY A 409 45.16 -11.03 13.23
C GLY A 409 43.91 -11.19 14.10
N PHE A 410 42.74 -11.47 13.51
CA PHE A 410 41.49 -11.72 14.24
C PHE A 410 40.96 -13.12 13.98
N GLU A 411 40.43 -13.75 15.03
CA GLU A 411 39.90 -15.10 15.00
C GLU A 411 38.58 -15.18 15.78
N GLY A 412 37.94 -16.34 15.72
CA GLY A 412 36.71 -16.60 16.46
C GLY A 412 36.90 -16.50 17.98
N SER A 413 35.87 -16.00 18.66
CA SER A 413 35.93 -15.69 20.09
C SER A 413 35.10 -16.63 20.97
N ASP A 414 35.32 -16.55 22.28
CA ASP A 414 34.45 -17.12 23.32
C ASP A 414 33.44 -16.10 23.89
N GLY A 415 33.36 -14.88 23.33
CA GLY A 415 32.58 -13.74 23.85
C GLY A 415 33.24 -13.00 25.03
N GLN A 416 34.36 -13.52 25.55
CA GLN A 416 35.09 -12.98 26.70
C GLN A 416 36.50 -12.50 26.34
N GLY A 417 36.76 -12.31 25.04
CA GLY A 417 38.03 -11.81 24.52
C GLY A 417 39.10 -12.88 24.31
N LYS A 418 38.79 -14.17 24.53
CA LYS A 418 39.70 -15.28 24.23
C LYS A 418 39.27 -15.99 22.95
N ALA A 419 40.19 -16.78 22.39
CA ALA A 419 39.90 -17.66 21.26
C ALA A 419 38.74 -18.62 21.62
N GLY A 420 37.80 -18.78 20.69
CA GLY A 420 36.66 -19.66 20.86
C GLY A 420 36.05 -20.08 19.54
N LEU A 421 34.92 -20.77 19.61
CA LEU A 421 34.25 -21.37 18.45
C LEU A 421 33.27 -20.40 17.75
N ALA A 422 32.99 -19.23 18.32
CA ALA A 422 32.11 -18.27 17.68
C ALA A 422 32.81 -17.68 16.45
N PRO A 423 32.27 -17.78 15.23
CA PRO A 423 32.90 -17.22 14.04
C PRO A 423 32.58 -15.72 13.92
N ASP A 424 32.92 -14.95 14.96
CA ASP A 424 32.55 -13.54 15.15
C ASP A 424 33.72 -12.58 15.04
N CYS A 425 34.95 -13.07 14.84
CA CYS A 425 36.18 -12.26 14.80
C CYS A 425 36.44 -11.44 16.08
N GLY A 426 35.86 -11.87 17.21
CA GLY A 426 35.93 -11.17 18.49
C GLY A 426 37.19 -11.47 19.32
N HIS A 427 38.19 -12.14 18.76
CA HIS A 427 39.46 -12.43 19.43
C HIS A 427 40.65 -11.88 18.64
N PHE A 428 41.51 -11.11 19.31
CA PHE A 428 42.77 -10.63 18.74
C PHE A 428 43.89 -11.67 18.97
N ALA A 429 44.41 -12.22 17.87
CA ALA A 429 45.44 -13.26 17.84
C ALA A 429 46.76 -12.69 17.27
N PRO A 430 47.61 -12.03 18.08
CA PRO A 430 48.79 -11.29 17.60
C PRO A 430 49.86 -12.16 16.91
N ASN A 431 49.84 -13.48 17.12
CA ASN A 431 50.81 -14.41 16.53
C ASN A 431 50.38 -14.95 15.14
N ALA A 432 49.12 -14.79 14.74
CA ALA A 432 48.62 -15.20 13.43
C ALA A 432 49.03 -14.22 12.30
N SER A 433 49.34 -12.97 12.65
CA SER A 433 49.65 -11.86 11.74
C SER A 433 51.11 -11.82 11.23
N ARG A 434 51.92 -12.86 11.50
CA ARG A 434 53.37 -12.85 11.23
C ARG A 434 53.82 -13.53 9.91
N ARG A 435 52.91 -13.75 8.95
CA ARG A 435 53.27 -14.31 7.63
C ARG A 435 52.49 -13.69 6.47
N LEU A 436 52.79 -12.44 6.13
CA LEU A 436 52.68 -11.97 4.75
C LEU A 436 53.96 -11.26 4.35
N ALA A 437 54.85 -12.02 3.69
CA ALA A 437 55.95 -11.45 2.94
C ALA A 437 55.35 -10.68 1.75
N VAL A 438 55.48 -9.35 1.77
CA VAL A 438 55.20 -8.52 0.60
C VAL A 438 56.29 -8.83 -0.43
N TRP A 439 55.92 -9.45 -1.54
CA TRP A 439 56.79 -9.56 -2.71
C TRP A 439 56.79 -8.21 -3.43
N THR A 440 57.88 -7.46 -3.32
CA THR A 440 58.18 -6.41 -4.29
C THR A 440 59.19 -6.97 -5.29
N ASP A 441 58.81 -7.09 -6.55
CA ASP A 441 59.71 -7.39 -7.65
C ASP A 441 60.73 -6.24 -7.80
N ALA A 442 61.92 -6.40 -7.21
CA ALA A 442 63.16 -5.72 -7.62
C ALA A 442 64.38 -6.36 -6.94
N TYR A 443 65.06 -7.23 -7.69
CA TYR A 443 66.52 -7.32 -7.80
C TYR A 443 67.40 -7.00 -6.55
N PHE A 444 67.91 -8.08 -5.95
CA PHE A 444 69.14 -8.23 -5.13
C PHE A 444 69.18 -7.83 -3.64
N ASP A 445 69.37 -8.89 -2.84
CA ASP A 445 70.26 -9.12 -1.69
C ASP A 445 70.14 -8.33 -0.38
N GLU A 446 70.25 -9.13 0.69
CA GLU A 446 70.22 -8.83 2.12
C GLU A 446 68.86 -8.45 2.72
N ALA A 447 68.18 -9.50 3.21
CA ALA A 447 67.19 -9.44 4.27
C ALA A 447 67.78 -8.73 5.50
N SER A 448 67.67 -7.40 5.51
CA SER A 448 67.78 -6.63 6.73
C SER A 448 66.42 -6.66 7.42
N ASP A 449 66.40 -7.30 8.59
CA ASP A 449 65.36 -7.19 9.59
C ASP A 449 64.94 -5.73 9.76
N VAL A 450 63.86 -5.32 9.11
CA VAL A 450 63.09 -4.15 9.56
C VAL A 450 62.29 -4.63 10.77
N LEU A 451 62.93 -4.48 11.93
CA LEU A 451 62.33 -4.44 13.27
C LEU A 451 60.90 -3.87 13.16
N ALA A 452 59.87 -4.66 13.42
CA ALA A 452 59.26 -4.70 14.75
C ALA A 452 59.02 -3.29 15.34
N SER A 453 58.08 -2.54 14.77
CA SER A 453 57.06 -1.87 15.58
C SER A 453 55.79 -2.72 15.41
N GLU A 454 55.21 -3.30 16.46
CA GLU A 454 54.09 -2.66 17.18
C GLU A 454 53.18 -1.84 16.24
N GLU A 455 51.87 -2.13 16.31
CA GLU A 455 50.75 -1.37 15.70
C GLU A 455 50.23 -1.79 14.30
N VAL A 456 49.63 -2.98 14.18
CA VAL A 456 48.54 -3.16 13.20
C VAL A 456 47.24 -3.28 13.97
N GLY A 457 46.65 -2.15 14.34
CA GLY A 457 45.30 -2.13 14.89
C GLY A 457 44.22 -2.01 13.81
N CYS A 458 44.54 -1.40 12.65
CA CYS A 458 43.54 -1.14 11.61
C CYS A 458 43.38 -2.29 10.61
N PRO A 459 42.14 -2.53 10.11
CA PRO A 459 41.85 -3.59 9.16
C PRO A 459 42.71 -3.58 7.90
N MET A 460 43.36 -4.70 7.62
CA MET A 460 43.86 -5.03 6.27
C MET A 460 42.88 -6.00 5.61
N VAL A 461 42.20 -5.53 4.57
CA VAL A 461 41.10 -6.27 3.94
C VAL A 461 41.12 -6.09 2.42
N ALA A 462 40.65 -7.09 1.69
CA ALA A 462 40.38 -6.98 0.25
C ALA A 462 38.95 -6.42 0.06
N PRO A 463 38.74 -5.41 -0.80
CA PRO A 463 37.41 -4.90 -1.07
C PRO A 463 36.54 -5.94 -1.78
N ILE A 464 35.27 -6.07 -1.37
CA ILE A 464 34.33 -7.05 -1.94
C ILE A 464 33.96 -6.71 -3.38
N PHE A 465 33.93 -5.42 -3.70
CA PHE A 465 33.64 -4.91 -5.04
C PHE A 465 34.75 -5.18 -6.06
N ASN A 466 35.89 -5.73 -5.65
CA ASN A 466 37.00 -6.10 -6.53
C ASN A 466 37.33 -7.60 -6.42
N TYR A 467 36.31 -8.43 -6.15
CA TYR A 467 36.46 -9.89 -6.06
C TYR A 467 36.78 -10.50 -7.44
N PRO A 468 37.70 -11.49 -7.55
CA PRO A 468 38.48 -12.14 -6.49
C PRO A 468 39.88 -11.50 -6.32
N SER A 469 39.98 -10.40 -5.57
CA SER A 469 41.27 -9.85 -5.15
C SER A 469 41.80 -10.63 -3.94
N THR A 470 42.98 -11.22 -4.06
CA THR A 470 43.71 -11.79 -2.92
C THR A 470 44.54 -10.75 -2.18
N THR A 471 44.71 -9.55 -2.76
CA THR A 471 45.49 -8.47 -2.18
C THR A 471 44.68 -7.76 -1.09
N LYS A 472 45.16 -7.84 0.15
CA LYS A 472 44.62 -7.10 1.30
C LYS A 472 45.39 -5.79 1.45
N LEU A 473 44.68 -4.67 1.60
CA LEU A 473 45.26 -3.34 1.79
C LEU A 473 44.74 -2.74 3.10
N LEU A 474 45.53 -1.87 3.72
CA LEU A 474 45.09 -1.08 4.87
C LEU A 474 43.81 -0.30 4.47
N CYS A 475 42.74 -0.50 5.24
CA CYS A 475 41.43 0.09 4.99
C CYS A 475 40.93 -0.12 3.55
N SER A 476 41.17 -1.31 3.00
CA SER A 476 40.86 -1.74 1.62
C SER A 476 41.46 -0.87 0.50
N GLY A 477 42.36 0.06 0.84
CA GLY A 477 42.94 1.03 -0.09
C GLY A 477 42.02 2.22 -0.43
N VAL A 478 40.82 2.30 0.16
CA VAL A 478 39.87 3.42 -0.03
C VAL A 478 39.49 4.12 1.29
N GLY A 479 40.13 3.79 2.40
CA GLY A 479 40.05 4.56 3.65
C GLY A 479 41.07 5.70 3.71
N GLY A 480 40.67 6.84 4.30
CA GLY A 480 41.51 8.02 4.45
C GLY A 480 42.59 7.83 5.53
N ASN A 481 42.19 7.59 6.79
CA ASN A 481 43.08 7.42 7.94
C ASN A 481 42.60 6.31 8.89
N CYS A 482 43.55 5.67 9.59
CA CYS A 482 43.31 4.76 10.70
C CYS A 482 43.04 5.55 12.01
N SER A 483 42.03 5.18 12.79
CA SER A 483 41.78 5.79 14.10
C SER A 483 42.68 5.16 15.17
N GLU A 484 43.93 5.59 15.27
CA GLU A 484 44.96 5.00 16.15
C GLU A 484 44.62 4.99 17.66
N ALA A 485 43.63 5.76 18.12
CA ALA A 485 43.30 5.92 19.56
C ALA A 485 41.92 5.42 20.01
N THR A 486 40.99 5.11 19.08
CA THR A 486 39.57 4.85 19.42
C THR A 486 39.09 3.55 18.76
N GLY A 487 39.76 2.45 19.05
CA GLY A 487 39.37 1.13 18.54
C GLY A 487 39.77 0.88 17.09
N TYR A 488 40.83 1.52 16.57
CA TYR A 488 41.47 1.17 15.29
C TYR A 488 40.52 0.84 14.13
N THR A 489 39.63 1.77 13.81
CA THR A 489 38.68 1.69 12.71
C THR A 489 39.16 2.50 11.52
N CYS A 490 38.70 2.14 10.32
CA CYS A 490 39.01 2.87 9.11
C CYS A 490 38.00 4.00 8.88
N ASN A 491 38.49 5.23 8.69
CA ASN A 491 37.65 6.32 8.21
C ASN A 491 37.50 6.22 6.68
N CYS A 492 36.32 5.87 6.20
CA CYS A 492 36.09 5.57 4.78
C CYS A 492 35.96 6.82 3.93
N SER A 493 36.54 6.77 2.72
CA SER A 493 36.26 7.77 1.70
C SER A 493 34.77 7.76 1.34
N ALA A 494 34.25 8.90 0.86
CA ALA A 494 32.83 9.04 0.51
C ALA A 494 32.35 7.93 -0.44
N GLY A 495 31.20 7.34 -0.13
CA GLY A 495 30.60 6.23 -0.90
C GLY A 495 31.07 4.83 -0.48
N TYR A 496 31.96 4.72 0.51
CA TYR A 496 32.41 3.45 1.08
C TYR A 496 32.03 3.34 2.56
N THR A 497 31.78 2.11 3.02
CA THR A 497 31.37 1.81 4.39
C THR A 497 31.90 0.46 4.86
N GLY A 498 31.60 0.08 6.11
CA GLY A 498 32.18 -1.06 6.79
C GLY A 498 33.47 -0.72 7.53
N TYR A 499 33.86 -1.60 8.46
CA TYR A 499 34.96 -1.35 9.39
C TYR A 499 36.34 -1.24 8.72
N GLY A 500 36.52 -1.89 7.58
CA GLY A 500 37.71 -1.78 6.73
C GLY A 500 37.45 -1.07 5.40
N CYS A 501 36.32 -0.35 5.27
CA CYS A 501 35.88 0.30 4.03
C CYS A 501 35.64 -0.64 2.85
N GLN A 502 35.34 -1.90 3.15
CA GLN A 502 35.23 -2.98 2.17
C GLN A 502 33.92 -2.98 1.36
N TYR A 503 32.91 -2.23 1.80
CA TYR A 503 31.58 -2.17 1.19
C TYR A 503 31.37 -0.84 0.47
N ARG A 504 30.57 -0.87 -0.59
CA ARG A 504 30.00 0.34 -1.18
C ARG A 504 28.73 0.73 -0.43
N GLN A 505 28.59 2.01 -0.12
CA GLN A 505 27.42 2.54 0.56
C GLN A 505 26.22 2.50 -0.39
N CYS A 506 25.16 1.79 0.02
CA CYS A 506 23.87 1.88 -0.65
C CYS A 506 23.15 3.19 -0.28
N PRO A 507 22.35 3.74 -1.21
CA PRO A 507 21.59 4.94 -0.92
C PRO A 507 20.49 4.65 0.12
N ALA A 508 20.19 5.66 0.92
CA ALA A 508 19.14 5.60 1.93
C ALA A 508 17.95 6.49 1.54
N SER A 509 16.76 6.11 1.98
CA SER A 509 15.55 6.91 1.86
C SER A 509 14.64 6.67 3.06
N ARG A 510 13.57 7.44 3.19
CA ARG A 510 12.59 7.20 4.24
C ARG A 510 12.04 5.77 4.14
N SER A 511 11.98 5.04 5.24
CA SER A 511 11.51 3.65 5.30
C SER A 511 10.06 3.51 4.85
N TRP A 512 9.76 2.38 4.20
CA TRP A 512 8.41 1.94 3.91
C TRP A 512 7.79 1.18 5.06
N PHE A 513 8.60 0.33 5.70
CA PHE A 513 8.19 -0.55 6.78
C PHE A 513 9.23 -0.51 7.89
N ASP A 514 8.81 -0.13 9.09
CA ASP A 514 9.63 -0.11 10.30
C ASP A 514 8.79 -0.14 11.57
N GLU A 515 9.49 -0.28 12.71
CA GLU A 515 8.90 -0.10 14.03
C GLU A 515 8.59 1.38 14.29
N SER A 516 7.44 1.64 14.91
CA SER A 516 7.08 3.00 15.35
C SER A 516 7.89 3.34 16.60
N LEU A 517 8.66 4.42 16.57
CA LEU A 517 9.46 4.87 17.72
C LEU A 517 8.93 6.19 18.29
N PRO A 518 8.97 6.42 19.61
CA PRO A 518 8.50 7.68 20.21
C PRO A 518 9.18 8.94 19.66
N GLU A 519 10.43 8.83 19.19
CA GLU A 519 11.23 9.97 18.73
C GLU A 519 10.88 10.43 17.30
N TYR A 520 10.42 9.53 16.44
CA TYR A 520 10.24 9.82 15.01
C TYR A 520 8.90 9.32 14.43
N GLY A 521 8.06 8.64 15.22
CA GLY A 521 6.87 7.93 14.73
C GLY A 521 7.24 6.70 13.89
N ALA A 522 6.38 6.35 12.94
CA ALA A 522 6.69 5.41 11.86
C ALA A 522 7.42 6.12 10.70
N HIS A 523 8.06 5.35 9.82
CA HIS A 523 8.80 5.83 8.64
C HIS A 523 10.03 6.69 8.96
N ARG A 524 11.00 6.12 9.66
CA ARG A 524 12.36 6.65 9.82
C ARG A 524 12.89 7.32 8.55
N LEU A 525 13.52 8.48 8.74
CA LEU A 525 13.98 9.37 7.67
C LEU A 525 15.03 8.77 6.70
N ALA A 526 15.86 7.83 7.16
CA ALA A 526 17.01 7.36 6.40
C ALA A 526 17.29 5.87 6.62
N ALA A 527 16.56 5.02 5.89
CA ALA A 527 16.75 3.58 5.79
C ALA A 527 17.51 3.18 4.53
N THR A 528 18.48 2.27 4.65
CA THR A 528 19.19 1.69 3.51
C THR A 528 18.18 1.05 2.58
N CYS A 529 18.16 1.47 1.32
CA CYS A 529 17.16 1.02 0.34
C CYS A 529 15.70 1.21 0.79
N GLY A 530 15.42 2.16 1.69
CA GLY A 530 14.08 2.48 2.17
C GLY A 530 13.35 1.32 2.84
N ASP A 531 14.07 0.26 3.25
CA ASP A 531 13.53 -1.03 3.66
C ASP A 531 12.60 -1.71 2.61
N GLY A 532 12.59 -1.19 1.38
CA GLY A 532 11.83 -1.72 0.23
C GLY A 532 12.67 -2.61 -0.69
N GLY A 533 13.92 -2.90 -0.32
CA GLY A 533 14.81 -3.72 -1.10
C GLY A 533 16.10 -4.06 -0.35
N ASN A 534 16.91 -4.91 -0.96
CA ASN A 534 18.18 -5.35 -0.38
C ASN A 534 19.36 -4.59 -0.98
N CYS A 535 20.28 -4.18 -0.12
CA CYS A 535 21.54 -3.56 -0.54
C CYS A 535 22.51 -4.62 -1.07
N ASP A 536 23.02 -4.41 -2.29
CA ASP A 536 24.22 -5.08 -2.79
C ASP A 536 25.45 -4.23 -2.45
N GLU A 537 26.13 -4.62 -1.38
CA GLU A 537 27.31 -3.94 -0.85
C GLU A 537 28.53 -4.03 -1.81
N SER A 538 28.51 -4.93 -2.80
CA SER A 538 29.57 -5.00 -3.82
C SER A 538 29.40 -3.93 -4.90
N THR A 539 28.17 -3.48 -5.16
CA THR A 539 27.88 -2.47 -6.18
C THR A 539 27.44 -1.14 -5.60
N GLY A 540 27.00 -1.11 -4.33
CA GLY A 540 26.39 0.05 -3.68
C GLY A 540 25.00 0.35 -4.20
N ARG A 541 24.31 -0.66 -4.77
CA ARG A 541 23.00 -0.51 -5.41
C ARG A 541 21.93 -1.30 -4.66
N CYS A 542 20.72 -0.74 -4.64
CA CYS A 542 19.57 -1.41 -4.10
C CYS A 542 18.91 -2.31 -5.14
N SER A 543 18.59 -3.54 -4.76
CA SER A 543 17.69 -4.43 -5.49
C SER A 543 16.30 -4.30 -4.86
N CYS A 544 15.41 -3.58 -5.55
CA CYS A 544 14.08 -3.27 -5.03
C CYS A 544 13.13 -4.45 -5.18
N ASN A 545 12.30 -4.68 -4.15
CA ASN A 545 11.19 -5.62 -4.24
C ASN A 545 10.17 -5.12 -5.30
N GLU A 546 9.37 -6.04 -5.84
CA GLU A 546 8.55 -5.86 -7.07
C GLU A 546 7.67 -4.60 -7.12
N VAL A 547 7.27 -4.07 -5.95
CA VAL A 547 6.41 -2.87 -5.87
C VAL A 547 7.21 -1.57 -5.89
N TYR A 548 8.49 -1.60 -5.56
CA TYR A 548 9.30 -0.42 -5.35
C TYR A 548 10.26 -0.14 -6.51
N THR A 549 10.61 1.12 -6.66
CA THR A 549 11.52 1.63 -7.68
C THR A 549 12.28 2.85 -7.16
N GLY A 550 13.23 3.33 -7.96
CA GLY A 550 14.19 4.36 -7.56
C GLY A 550 15.52 3.75 -7.11
N THR A 551 16.52 4.61 -6.92
CA THR A 551 17.87 4.16 -6.57
C THR A 551 17.95 3.63 -5.14
N ALA A 552 17.07 4.10 -4.26
CA ALA A 552 16.95 3.70 -2.86
C ALA A 552 15.61 3.01 -2.58
N CYS A 553 14.95 2.47 -3.63
CA CYS A 553 13.61 1.88 -3.55
C CYS A 553 12.58 2.82 -2.93
N GLU A 554 12.75 4.13 -3.12
CA GLU A 554 12.07 5.15 -2.35
C GLU A 554 10.63 5.43 -2.83
N LYS A 555 10.23 4.92 -4.00
CA LYS A 555 8.95 5.17 -4.66
C LYS A 555 8.23 3.86 -4.99
N THR A 556 6.90 3.85 -5.00
CA THR A 556 6.14 2.76 -5.63
C THR A 556 6.19 2.86 -7.15
N SER A 557 6.18 1.71 -7.80
CA SER A 557 6.08 1.57 -9.26
C SER A 557 4.63 1.82 -9.70
N CYS A 558 4.45 2.66 -10.71
CA CYS A 558 3.16 2.77 -11.40
C CYS A 558 2.82 1.49 -12.15
N ALA A 559 1.56 1.31 -12.49
CA ALA A 559 1.13 0.17 -13.26
C ALA A 559 1.76 0.16 -14.67
N VAL A 560 2.13 -1.03 -15.13
CA VAL A 560 2.71 -1.26 -16.46
C VAL A 560 1.84 -2.29 -17.17
N ASN A 561 1.37 -1.96 -18.36
CA ASN A 561 0.64 -2.87 -19.23
C ASN A 561 1.57 -3.24 -20.41
N GLY A 562 2.07 -4.47 -20.41
CA GLY A 562 3.15 -4.91 -21.30
C GLY A 562 4.43 -4.12 -21.05
N THR A 563 4.77 -3.20 -21.96
CA THR A 563 5.93 -2.28 -21.83
C THR A 563 5.53 -0.84 -21.54
N THR A 564 4.23 -0.54 -21.45
CA THR A 564 3.77 0.85 -21.31
C THR A 564 3.30 1.15 -19.90
N THR A 565 3.97 2.09 -19.24
CA THR A 565 3.54 2.66 -17.97
C THR A 565 2.23 3.44 -18.15
N CYS A 566 1.22 3.15 -17.33
CA CYS A 566 -0.08 3.81 -17.38
C CYS A 566 -0.80 3.71 -18.74
N GLY A 567 -0.66 2.57 -19.43
CA GLY A 567 -1.56 2.16 -20.50
C GLY A 567 -1.61 3.03 -21.76
N GLN A 568 -0.54 3.76 -22.13
CA GLN A 568 -0.51 4.81 -23.19
C GLN A 568 -1.43 6.02 -22.93
N HIS A 569 -2.40 5.89 -22.04
CA HIS A 569 -3.42 6.90 -21.76
C HIS A 569 -3.20 7.67 -20.44
N GLY A 570 -2.08 7.46 -19.74
CA GLY A 570 -1.81 8.15 -18.46
C GLY A 570 -0.33 8.47 -18.21
N GLN A 571 -0.09 9.15 -17.11
CA GLN A 571 1.25 9.48 -16.62
C GLN A 571 1.46 8.96 -15.19
N CYS A 572 2.66 8.50 -14.91
CA CYS A 572 3.03 8.06 -13.57
C CYS A 572 3.26 9.27 -12.66
N ALA A 573 2.33 9.54 -11.75
CA ALA A 573 2.30 10.72 -10.90
C ALA A 573 2.35 10.32 -9.41
N SER A 574 2.93 11.18 -8.56
CA SER A 574 2.80 11.04 -7.12
C SER A 574 1.51 11.71 -6.61
N ILE A 575 1.12 11.43 -5.37
CA ILE A 575 -0.05 12.10 -4.76
C ILE A 575 0.13 13.63 -4.76
N ALA A 576 1.32 14.13 -4.46
CA ALA A 576 1.64 15.56 -4.56
C ALA A 576 1.42 16.15 -5.97
N THR A 577 1.75 15.39 -7.01
CA THR A 577 1.47 15.81 -8.40
C THR A 577 -0.02 15.78 -8.69
N MET A 578 -0.75 14.78 -8.20
CA MET A 578 -2.20 14.67 -8.36
C MET A 578 -2.96 15.78 -7.63
N ALA A 579 -2.45 16.28 -6.50
CA ALA A 579 -3.03 17.39 -5.75
C ALA A 579 -3.24 18.67 -6.58
N ARG A 580 -2.43 18.87 -7.63
CA ARG A 580 -2.58 20.00 -8.57
C ARG A 580 -3.84 19.93 -9.42
N PHE A 581 -4.47 18.76 -9.48
CA PHE A 581 -5.69 18.48 -10.23
C PHE A 581 -6.90 18.27 -9.32
N ALA A 582 -6.77 18.61 -8.03
CA ALA A 582 -7.87 18.60 -7.09
C ALA A 582 -8.97 19.58 -7.50
N LEU A 583 -10.22 19.16 -7.28
CA LEU A 583 -11.40 19.98 -7.51
C LEU A 583 -12.07 20.28 -6.16
N ASP A 584 -12.66 21.46 -6.01
CA ASP A 584 -13.51 21.77 -4.86
C ASP A 584 -14.89 21.11 -4.98
N ASP A 585 -15.74 21.31 -3.96
CA ASP A 585 -17.12 20.79 -3.93
C ASP A 585 -17.98 21.32 -5.09
N GLN A 586 -17.57 22.42 -5.73
CA GLN A 586 -18.22 23.00 -6.89
C GLN A 586 -17.62 22.48 -8.20
N GLY A 587 -16.62 21.60 -8.17
CA GLY A 587 -15.98 21.05 -9.37
C GLY A 587 -15.00 21.99 -10.06
N GLN A 588 -14.56 23.07 -9.40
CA GLN A 588 -13.53 23.99 -9.90
C GLN A 588 -12.14 23.56 -9.44
N PRO A 589 -11.07 23.84 -10.20
CA PRO A 589 -9.70 23.54 -9.78
C PRO A 589 -9.36 24.23 -8.46
N ALA A 590 -9.13 23.44 -7.43
CA ALA A 590 -8.70 23.88 -6.12
C ALA A 590 -7.42 23.11 -5.75
N PRO A 591 -6.27 23.44 -6.37
CA PRO A 591 -5.04 22.68 -6.19
C PRO A 591 -4.69 22.60 -4.71
N GLY A 592 -4.78 21.38 -4.15
CA GLY A 592 -4.48 21.11 -2.76
C GLY A 592 -2.97 21.10 -2.50
N ASN A 593 -2.56 21.39 -1.26
CA ASN A 593 -1.14 21.37 -0.87
C ASN A 593 -0.78 20.04 -0.17
N TYR A 594 -0.50 19.00 -0.95
CA TYR A 594 -0.07 17.68 -0.45
C TYR A 594 1.45 17.52 -0.56
N THR A 595 2.22 18.30 0.20
CA THR A 595 3.70 18.32 0.11
C THR A 595 4.42 17.80 1.36
N GLU A 596 3.84 17.98 2.53
CA GLU A 596 4.42 17.61 3.84
C GLU A 596 4.27 16.13 4.24
N PRO A 597 3.20 15.41 3.85
CA PRO A 597 3.05 13.99 4.19
C PRO A 597 4.18 13.11 3.66
N TRP A 598 4.56 12.07 4.42
CA TRP A 598 5.70 11.20 4.09
C TRP A 598 5.53 10.47 2.75
N ASP A 599 4.29 10.22 2.37
CA ASP A 599 3.82 9.50 1.20
C ASP A 599 3.65 10.39 -0.04
N ALA A 600 3.66 11.72 0.12
CA ALA A 600 3.39 12.72 -0.92
C ALA A 600 4.14 12.49 -2.25
N PHE A 601 5.41 12.10 -2.15
CA PHE A 601 6.29 11.80 -3.30
C PHE A 601 6.68 10.32 -3.41
N LYS A 602 6.44 9.52 -2.36
CA LYS A 602 6.77 8.09 -2.34
C LYS A 602 5.67 7.27 -3.02
N MET A 603 4.41 7.58 -2.74
CA MET A 603 3.27 6.92 -3.34
C MET A 603 3.01 7.44 -4.74
N ARG A 604 3.10 6.56 -5.73
CA ARG A 604 2.83 6.85 -7.13
C ARG A 604 1.74 5.95 -7.70
N THR A 605 0.91 6.53 -8.55
CA THR A 605 -0.12 5.84 -9.31
C THR A 605 -0.23 6.45 -10.70
N CYS A 606 -1.07 5.86 -11.55
CA CYS A 606 -1.35 6.38 -12.87
C CYS A 606 -2.40 7.50 -12.78
N LEU A 607 -1.97 8.72 -13.12
CA LEU A 607 -2.88 9.81 -13.42
C LEU A 607 -3.34 9.67 -14.86
N CYS A 608 -4.58 9.22 -15.04
CA CYS A 608 -5.13 9.01 -16.37
C CYS A 608 -5.43 10.34 -17.07
N SER A 609 -5.17 10.38 -18.36
CA SER A 609 -5.40 11.58 -19.17
C SER A 609 -6.90 11.75 -19.35
N ARG A 610 -7.53 12.59 -18.53
CA ARG A 610 -8.86 13.15 -18.86
C ARG A 610 -8.81 14.10 -20.08
N LEU A 611 -7.62 14.42 -20.60
CA LEU A 611 -7.34 15.69 -21.27
C LEU A 611 -6.34 15.57 -22.41
N ARG A 612 -6.71 14.86 -23.47
CA ARG A 612 -6.16 15.18 -24.78
C ARG A 612 -7.27 14.98 -25.78
N GLY A 613 -7.92 16.05 -26.22
CA GLY A 613 -8.71 16.08 -27.46
C GLY A 613 -7.90 15.73 -28.72
N LEU A 614 -6.98 14.76 -28.64
CA LEU A 614 -6.39 14.04 -29.74
C LEU A 614 -7.45 13.02 -30.15
N GLY A 615 -8.10 13.28 -31.27
CA GLY A 615 -9.00 12.34 -31.91
C GLY A 615 -8.37 10.94 -31.97
N MET A 616 -8.91 10.02 -31.18
CA MET A 616 -8.87 8.62 -31.50
C MET A 616 -9.67 8.47 -32.80
N ALA A 617 -8.96 8.43 -33.92
CA ALA A 617 -9.58 8.06 -35.18
C ALA A 617 -10.19 6.67 -35.03
N SER A 618 -11.52 6.62 -35.01
CA SER A 618 -12.33 5.51 -35.52
C SER A 618 -11.81 4.10 -35.17
N LEU A 619 -12.22 3.57 -34.01
CA LEU A 619 -12.38 2.13 -33.81
C LEU A 619 -13.76 1.64 -34.32
N ALA A 620 -14.37 2.37 -35.25
CA ALA A 620 -15.75 2.18 -35.70
C ALA A 620 -15.92 1.08 -36.77
N SER A 621 -15.24 -0.07 -36.69
CA SER A 621 -15.42 -1.10 -37.73
C SER A 621 -15.79 -2.51 -37.30
N THR A 622 -16.09 -2.82 -36.03
CA THR A 622 -16.47 -4.21 -35.71
C THR A 622 -17.35 -4.40 -34.46
N ILE A 623 -18.56 -3.84 -34.39
CA ILE A 623 -19.54 -4.25 -33.35
C ILE A 623 -20.96 -4.42 -33.94
N ASN A 624 -21.58 -5.56 -33.62
CA ASN A 624 -22.88 -6.04 -34.09
C ASN A 624 -24.10 -5.20 -33.61
N ASN A 625 -25.22 -5.41 -34.29
CA ASN A 625 -26.51 -4.71 -34.35
C ASN A 625 -27.30 -4.24 -33.10
N ASN A 626 -26.72 -4.05 -31.91
CA ASN A 626 -27.43 -3.43 -30.76
C ASN A 626 -26.55 -2.41 -29.98
N VAL A 627 -25.43 -1.99 -30.53
CA VAL A 627 -24.52 -1.00 -29.91
C VAL A 627 -24.64 0.30 -30.70
N TYR A 628 -25.29 1.30 -30.11
CA TYR A 628 -25.45 2.61 -30.75
C TYR A 628 -24.20 3.46 -30.49
N VAL A 629 -23.42 3.71 -31.53
CA VAL A 629 -22.26 4.61 -31.49
C VAL A 629 -22.59 5.81 -32.38
N GLY A 630 -22.96 6.93 -31.76
CA GLY A 630 -23.12 8.19 -32.47
C GLY A 630 -21.75 8.82 -32.82
N PRO A 631 -21.68 9.77 -33.77
CA PRO A 631 -20.43 10.47 -34.11
C PRO A 631 -19.79 11.20 -32.92
N PHE A 632 -20.55 11.45 -31.85
CA PHE A 632 -20.08 12.04 -30.59
C PHE A 632 -19.95 11.03 -29.43
N ALA A 633 -20.24 9.73 -29.66
CA ALA A 633 -19.81 8.66 -28.74
C ALA A 633 -18.28 8.42 -28.78
N HIS A 634 -17.57 9.21 -29.60
CA HIS A 634 -16.12 9.37 -29.60
C HIS A 634 -15.65 10.68 -28.92
N SER A 635 -16.51 11.38 -28.16
CA SER A 635 -16.06 12.49 -27.32
C SER A 635 -15.32 11.95 -26.09
N THR A 636 -13.99 12.09 -26.09
CA THR A 636 -13.07 11.94 -24.95
C THR A 636 -13.52 10.95 -23.88
N VAL A 637 -13.54 9.66 -24.23
CA VAL A 637 -13.72 8.61 -23.24
C VAL A 637 -12.52 8.68 -22.29
N ALA A 638 -12.73 9.16 -21.07
CA ALA A 638 -11.66 9.36 -20.11
C ALA A 638 -11.09 7.99 -19.73
N ALA A 639 -9.78 7.82 -19.92
CA ALA A 639 -9.11 6.64 -19.42
C ALA A 639 -9.22 6.61 -17.89
N ALA A 640 -9.39 5.41 -17.35
CA ALA A 640 -9.77 5.15 -15.98
C ALA A 640 -9.14 3.85 -15.46
N GLY A 641 -9.36 3.60 -14.18
CA GLY A 641 -8.73 2.51 -13.46
C GLY A 641 -7.28 2.80 -13.10
N TYR A 642 -6.69 1.93 -12.29
CA TYR A 642 -5.39 2.16 -11.67
C TYR A 642 -4.21 2.19 -12.66
N ASP A 643 -4.42 1.70 -13.89
CA ASP A 643 -3.43 1.59 -14.96
C ASP A 643 -3.81 2.33 -16.25
N CYS A 644 -4.94 3.05 -16.23
CA CYS A 644 -5.50 3.76 -17.39
C CYS A 644 -5.79 2.87 -18.60
N SER A 645 -6.06 1.57 -18.37
CA SER A 645 -6.48 0.63 -19.42
C SER A 645 -7.99 0.48 -19.55
N ARG A 646 -8.76 1.03 -18.60
CA ARG A 646 -10.23 1.08 -18.63
C ARG A 646 -10.68 2.46 -19.05
N PHE A 647 -11.98 2.60 -19.26
CA PHE A 647 -12.58 3.81 -19.80
C PHE A 647 -13.90 4.11 -19.08
N GLU A 648 -14.11 5.36 -18.69
CA GLU A 648 -15.39 5.85 -18.16
C GLU A 648 -16.46 5.78 -19.27
N CYS A 649 -17.65 5.27 -18.95
CA CYS A 649 -18.76 5.28 -19.90
C CYS A 649 -19.49 6.64 -19.91
N PRO A 650 -20.16 6.98 -21.03
CA PRO A 650 -21.01 8.16 -21.10
C PRO A 650 -22.08 8.15 -20.01
N THR A 651 -22.34 9.34 -19.46
CA THR A 651 -23.39 9.56 -18.48
C THR A 651 -24.58 10.30 -19.09
N GLY A 652 -25.76 10.15 -18.49
CA GLY A 652 -26.99 10.76 -18.98
C GLY A 652 -28.13 10.77 -17.96
N ASP A 653 -29.20 11.44 -18.36
CA ASP A 653 -30.44 11.59 -17.60
C ASP A 653 -31.25 10.29 -17.61
N ASP A 654 -32.02 10.06 -16.54
CA ASP A 654 -32.99 8.97 -16.56
C ASP A 654 -34.23 9.43 -17.36
N VAL A 655 -34.54 8.76 -18.46
CA VAL A 655 -35.66 9.11 -19.34
C VAL A 655 -37.04 9.08 -18.67
N TYR A 656 -37.13 8.53 -17.46
CA TYR A 656 -38.36 8.41 -16.70
C TYR A 656 -38.56 9.51 -15.66
N THR A 657 -37.50 10.21 -15.26
CA THR A 657 -37.58 11.34 -14.34
C THR A 657 -37.80 12.63 -15.12
N ALA A 658 -38.44 13.61 -14.49
CA ALA A 658 -38.60 14.94 -15.05
C ALA A 658 -37.52 15.85 -14.48
N GLY A 659 -36.65 16.35 -15.35
CA GLY A 659 -35.61 17.30 -14.99
C GLY A 659 -35.47 18.44 -16.00
N TRP A 660 -34.80 19.49 -15.57
CA TRP A 660 -34.45 20.66 -16.37
C TRP A 660 -32.92 20.75 -16.47
N ASN A 661 -32.46 21.23 -17.61
CA ASN A 661 -31.05 21.53 -17.83
C ASN A 661 -30.64 22.73 -16.97
N GLU A 662 -29.36 22.76 -16.59
CA GLU A 662 -28.80 23.95 -15.97
C GLU A 662 -28.70 25.09 -16.99
N VAL A 663 -29.13 26.28 -16.58
CA VAL A 663 -28.98 27.52 -17.33
C VAL A 663 -28.18 28.50 -16.48
N GLN A 664 -27.04 28.95 -17.01
CA GLN A 664 -26.24 30.00 -16.40
C GLN A 664 -26.38 31.30 -17.18
N GLU A 665 -26.53 32.40 -16.46
CA GLU A 665 -26.64 33.75 -17.02
C GLU A 665 -25.30 34.46 -16.94
N VAL A 666 -24.77 34.85 -18.10
CA VAL A 666 -23.53 35.61 -18.23
C VAL A 666 -23.87 37.07 -18.46
N HIS A 667 -23.53 37.91 -17.49
CA HIS A 667 -23.60 39.36 -17.64
C HIS A 667 -22.26 39.89 -18.12
N CYS A 668 -22.18 40.37 -19.37
CA CYS A 668 -20.95 40.92 -19.95
C CYS A 668 -21.07 42.43 -20.24
N ARG A 669 -20.09 43.20 -19.76
CA ARG A 669 -19.98 44.65 -19.95
C ARG A 669 -18.67 45.00 -20.64
N GLY A 670 -18.74 45.40 -21.91
CA GLY A 670 -17.59 45.75 -22.74
C GLY A 670 -18.02 46.29 -24.10
N GLY A 671 -17.25 47.21 -24.67
CA GLY A 671 -17.45 47.78 -26.01
C GLY A 671 -16.28 47.55 -26.97
N GLY A 672 -15.31 46.72 -26.57
CA GLY A 672 -14.10 46.38 -27.31
C GLY A 672 -13.32 45.26 -26.62
N GLY A 673 -12.41 44.61 -27.33
CA GLY A 673 -11.54 43.57 -26.79
C GLY A 673 -12.11 42.15 -26.85
N THR A 674 -11.52 41.23 -26.09
CA THR A 674 -11.98 39.84 -25.96
C THR A 674 -12.05 39.44 -24.49
N PHE A 675 -12.79 38.37 -24.21
CA PHE A 675 -12.88 37.75 -22.89
C PHE A 675 -12.76 36.23 -23.04
N GLN A 676 -12.55 35.53 -21.93
CA GLN A 676 -12.58 34.07 -21.89
C GLN A 676 -13.54 33.61 -20.79
N LEU A 677 -14.25 32.53 -21.06
CA LEU A 677 -14.99 31.79 -20.05
C LEU A 677 -14.22 30.50 -19.76
N ALA A 678 -14.23 30.04 -18.53
CA ALA A 678 -13.64 28.76 -18.15
C ALA A 678 -14.69 27.87 -17.49
N PHE A 679 -14.70 26.59 -17.87
CA PHE A 679 -15.54 25.57 -17.25
C PHE A 679 -14.68 24.41 -16.76
N ARG A 680 -14.77 24.08 -15.46
CA ARG A 680 -13.96 23.03 -14.80
C ARG A 680 -12.46 23.17 -15.09
N GLY A 681 -11.97 24.41 -15.12
CA GLY A 681 -10.56 24.75 -15.36
C GLY A 681 -10.10 24.85 -16.81
N PHE A 682 -10.96 24.58 -17.81
CA PHE A 682 -10.61 24.76 -19.23
C PHE A 682 -11.09 26.11 -19.73
N PRO A 683 -10.19 27.05 -20.07
CA PRO A 683 -10.58 28.32 -20.67
C PRO A 683 -10.90 28.12 -22.16
N THR A 684 -11.91 28.84 -22.64
CA THR A 684 -12.22 28.93 -24.06
C THR A 684 -11.08 29.59 -24.81
N VAL A 685 -11.07 29.46 -26.13
CA VAL A 685 -10.35 30.44 -26.96
C VAL A 685 -10.90 31.86 -26.68
N PRO A 686 -10.10 32.93 -26.91
CA PRO A 686 -10.57 34.30 -26.68
C PRO A 686 -11.83 34.62 -27.50
N ILE A 687 -12.91 34.99 -26.80
CA ILE A 687 -14.23 35.34 -27.36
C ILE A 687 -14.29 36.85 -27.56
N ALA A 688 -14.62 37.32 -28.77
CA ALA A 688 -14.75 38.75 -29.04
C ALA A 688 -15.91 39.37 -28.24
N TYR A 689 -15.78 40.62 -27.81
CA TYR A 689 -16.87 41.35 -27.13
C TYR A 689 -18.16 41.39 -27.96
N ASN A 690 -18.03 41.35 -29.29
CA ASN A 690 -19.12 41.34 -30.26
C ASN A 690 -19.41 39.97 -30.88
N ALA A 691 -18.97 38.89 -30.23
CA ALA A 691 -19.25 37.52 -30.67
C ALA A 691 -20.76 37.25 -30.75
N SER A 692 -21.15 36.49 -31.78
CA SER A 692 -22.53 36.01 -31.95
C SER A 692 -22.83 34.81 -31.03
N GLU A 693 -24.10 34.43 -30.90
CA GLU A 693 -24.50 33.22 -30.16
C GLU A 693 -23.75 31.97 -30.64
N SER A 694 -23.60 31.81 -31.96
CA SER A 694 -22.87 30.68 -32.55
C SER A 694 -21.38 30.71 -32.25
N ASP A 695 -20.74 31.89 -32.27
CA ASP A 695 -19.31 31.99 -31.97
C ASP A 695 -19.03 31.64 -30.49
N ILE A 696 -19.94 32.04 -29.58
CA ILE A 696 -19.86 31.70 -28.16
C ILE A 696 -20.10 30.21 -27.95
N GLN A 697 -21.11 29.65 -28.62
CA GLN A 697 -21.40 28.22 -28.58
C GLN A 697 -20.19 27.41 -29.06
N ASP A 698 -19.63 27.73 -30.22
CA ASP A 698 -18.45 27.05 -30.77
C ASP A 698 -17.23 27.15 -29.82
N ALA A 699 -17.03 28.31 -29.19
CA ALA A 699 -15.96 28.50 -28.22
C ALA A 699 -16.14 27.62 -26.97
N LEU A 700 -17.36 27.49 -26.46
CA LEU A 700 -17.69 26.64 -25.31
C LEU A 700 -17.64 25.14 -25.66
N GLU A 701 -18.21 24.73 -26.80
CA GLU A 701 -18.19 23.33 -27.26
C GLU A 701 -16.80 22.85 -27.71
N SER A 702 -15.83 23.78 -27.87
CA SER A 702 -14.42 23.43 -28.09
C SER A 702 -13.70 22.97 -26.81
N LEU A 703 -14.30 23.19 -25.63
CA LEU A 703 -13.72 22.78 -24.35
C LEU A 703 -13.79 21.26 -24.18
N PRO A 704 -12.73 20.61 -23.67
CA PRO A 704 -12.78 19.17 -23.33
C PRO A 704 -13.81 18.84 -22.23
N SER A 705 -14.23 19.84 -21.45
CA SER A 705 -15.16 19.70 -20.32
C SER A 705 -16.62 19.98 -20.66
N ILE A 706 -16.91 20.42 -21.89
CA ILE A 706 -18.27 20.70 -22.38
C ILE A 706 -18.48 19.95 -23.69
N ARG A 707 -19.51 19.12 -23.77
CA ARG A 707 -19.86 18.45 -25.03
C ARG A 707 -20.82 19.25 -25.89
N LYS A 708 -21.86 19.84 -25.29
CA LYS A 708 -22.94 20.52 -26.02
C LYS A 708 -23.66 21.55 -25.17
N VAL A 709 -23.84 22.76 -25.71
CA VAL A 709 -24.60 23.84 -25.06
C VAL A 709 -25.54 24.52 -26.05
N ALA A 710 -26.53 25.23 -25.53
CA ALA A 710 -27.27 26.24 -26.30
C ALA A 710 -26.99 27.61 -25.73
N VAL A 711 -26.69 28.58 -26.60
CA VAL A 711 -26.48 29.98 -26.23
C VAL A 711 -27.65 30.81 -26.75
N SER A 712 -28.20 31.68 -25.90
CA SER A 712 -29.26 32.61 -26.31
C SER A 712 -29.12 33.98 -25.63
N PHE A 713 -29.45 35.05 -26.35
CA PHE A 713 -29.44 36.41 -25.81
C PHE A 713 -30.78 36.81 -25.21
N ASP A 714 -30.78 37.61 -24.14
CA ASP A 714 -31.97 38.02 -23.37
C ASP A 714 -33.10 38.69 -24.18
N ARG A 715 -32.78 39.24 -25.35
CA ARG A 715 -33.72 39.88 -26.29
C ARG A 715 -33.65 39.31 -27.71
N GLY A 716 -33.07 38.13 -27.88
CA GLY A 716 -32.81 37.53 -29.19
C GLY A 716 -31.87 38.37 -30.08
N ASN A 717 -31.94 38.18 -31.39
CA ASN A 717 -31.00 38.76 -32.37
C ASN A 717 -31.13 40.29 -32.59
N GLU A 718 -31.94 41.01 -31.80
CA GLU A 718 -32.03 42.48 -31.90
C GLU A 718 -30.68 43.16 -31.56
N PHE A 719 -29.78 42.42 -30.89
CA PHE A 719 -28.51 42.86 -30.34
C PHE A 719 -27.47 41.72 -30.45
N ALA A 720 -27.05 41.39 -31.67
CA ALA A 720 -26.15 40.27 -31.99
C ALA A 720 -24.69 40.45 -31.50
N GLN A 721 -24.49 40.73 -30.21
CA GLN A 721 -23.19 40.81 -29.56
C GLN A 721 -23.23 40.34 -28.10
N ALA A 722 -22.15 39.70 -27.66
CA ALA A 722 -21.99 39.17 -26.30
C ALA A 722 -21.99 40.23 -25.20
N CYS A 723 -21.35 41.39 -25.44
CA CYS A 723 -21.07 42.41 -24.44
C CYS A 723 -21.53 43.81 -24.90
N PHE A 724 -21.97 44.65 -23.94
CA PHE A 724 -22.42 46.01 -24.22
C PHE A 724 -21.67 47.10 -23.41
N PRO A 725 -21.32 48.25 -24.02
CA PRO A 725 -20.78 49.41 -23.31
C PRO A 725 -21.91 50.31 -22.80
N GLY A 726 -22.50 50.00 -21.64
CA GLY A 726 -23.59 50.82 -21.07
C GLY A 726 -23.67 50.80 -19.54
N MET A 727 -24.00 51.95 -18.94
CA MET A 727 -24.31 52.15 -17.50
C MET A 727 -25.82 52.22 -17.22
N ASP A 728 -26.68 51.83 -18.17
CA ASP A 728 -28.11 51.81 -17.89
C ASP A 728 -28.45 50.54 -17.12
N SER A 729 -28.69 50.68 -15.81
CA SER A 729 -29.11 49.60 -14.91
C SER A 729 -30.43 48.95 -15.33
N SER A 730 -31.18 49.57 -16.26
CA SER A 730 -32.41 49.04 -16.84
C SER A 730 -32.21 48.25 -18.16
N LYS A 731 -30.97 48.14 -18.64
CA LYS A 731 -30.57 47.40 -19.85
C LYS A 731 -29.37 46.49 -19.57
N ASN A 732 -29.55 45.57 -18.63
CA ASN A 732 -28.55 44.59 -18.26
C ASN A 732 -28.49 43.50 -19.35
N HIS A 733 -27.71 43.72 -20.41
CA HIS A 733 -27.56 42.72 -21.49
C HIS A 733 -26.88 41.49 -20.93
N SER A 734 -27.54 40.35 -21.07
CA SER A 734 -27.06 39.05 -20.63
C SER A 734 -27.30 38.03 -21.71
N PHE A 735 -26.51 36.98 -21.68
CA PHE A 735 -26.78 35.79 -22.46
C PHE A 735 -26.86 34.58 -21.54
N PHE A 736 -27.66 33.62 -21.96
CA PHE A 736 -27.91 32.37 -21.27
C PHE A 736 -27.13 31.26 -21.94
N VAL A 737 -26.47 30.45 -21.12
CA VAL A 737 -25.82 29.21 -21.52
C VAL A 737 -26.59 28.07 -20.88
N GLU A 738 -27.32 27.32 -21.70
CA GLU A 738 -27.99 26.09 -21.28
C GLU A 738 -27.07 24.90 -21.55
N PHE A 739 -26.79 24.12 -20.51
CA PHE A 739 -26.00 22.89 -20.64
C PHE A 739 -26.90 21.74 -21.12
N LEU A 740 -26.66 21.28 -22.33
CA LEU A 740 -27.47 20.23 -22.96
C LEU A 740 -26.88 18.83 -22.74
N SER A 741 -25.63 18.73 -22.30
CA SER A 741 -24.96 17.45 -22.09
C SER A 741 -24.48 17.22 -20.68
N GLU A 742 -24.12 18.25 -19.95
CA GLU A 742 -23.70 18.17 -18.56
C GLU A 742 -24.97 18.34 -17.71
N PHE A 743 -25.29 17.32 -16.90
CA PHE A 743 -26.52 17.28 -16.11
C PHE A 743 -26.24 17.47 -14.62
N GLY A 744 -27.29 17.77 -13.85
CA GLY A 744 -27.22 18.11 -12.43
C GLY A 744 -26.93 19.60 -12.18
N ASP A 745 -26.62 19.91 -10.92
CA ASP A 745 -26.22 21.25 -10.46
C ASP A 745 -24.74 21.45 -10.79
N LEU A 746 -24.45 22.30 -11.78
CA LEU A 746 -23.13 22.45 -12.38
C LEU A 746 -22.32 23.60 -11.76
N PRO A 747 -20.97 23.51 -11.82
CA PRO A 747 -20.12 24.66 -11.53
C PRO A 747 -20.46 25.87 -12.39
N LEU A 748 -20.42 27.07 -11.81
CA LEU A 748 -20.48 28.31 -12.58
C LEU A 748 -19.33 28.43 -13.59
N LEU A 749 -19.61 28.92 -14.79
CA LEU A 749 -18.60 29.42 -15.71
C LEU A 749 -17.82 30.54 -15.03
N VAL A 750 -16.49 30.46 -15.08
CA VAL A 750 -15.61 31.46 -14.47
C VAL A 750 -15.13 32.42 -15.57
N PRO A 751 -15.43 33.72 -15.49
CA PRO A 751 -14.86 34.69 -16.41
C PRO A 751 -13.39 34.92 -16.05
N SER A 752 -12.48 34.60 -16.97
CA SER A 752 -11.05 34.86 -16.77
C SER A 752 -10.72 36.29 -17.18
N VAL A 753 -10.74 37.21 -16.22
CA VAL A 753 -10.35 38.63 -16.44
C VAL A 753 -9.02 39.00 -15.77
N GLN A 754 -8.28 38.05 -15.21
CA GLN A 754 -7.26 38.37 -14.21
C GLN A 754 -5.95 37.60 -14.37
N GLU A 755 -5.03 38.20 -15.14
CA GLU A 755 -3.60 38.25 -14.79
C GLU A 755 -3.09 39.65 -15.17
N PRO A 756 -2.60 40.47 -14.23
CA PRO A 756 -2.03 41.77 -14.53
C PRO A 756 -0.69 41.55 -15.26
N GLY A 757 -0.72 41.67 -16.59
CA GLY A 757 0.49 41.75 -17.41
C GLY A 757 0.56 40.86 -18.64
N ASN A 758 -0.44 40.01 -18.93
CA ASN A 758 -0.43 39.23 -20.19
C ASN A 758 -1.80 38.82 -20.77
N GLY A 759 -2.90 39.47 -20.39
CA GLY A 759 -4.26 39.10 -20.79
C GLY A 759 -4.94 40.16 -21.66
N VAL A 760 -5.66 39.70 -22.68
CA VAL A 760 -6.55 40.54 -23.49
C VAL A 760 -7.65 41.15 -22.60
N GLU A 761 -7.87 42.46 -22.70
CA GLU A 761 -8.78 43.23 -21.84
C GLU A 761 -10.12 43.49 -22.55
N LEU A 762 -11.25 43.25 -21.86
CA LEU A 762 -12.52 43.89 -22.19
C LEU A 762 -12.39 45.40 -21.95
N LEU A 763 -12.68 46.22 -22.96
CA LEU A 763 -12.57 47.68 -22.89
C LEU A 763 -13.96 48.32 -22.82
N LEU A 764 -14.19 49.23 -21.86
CA LEU A 764 -15.39 50.07 -21.85
C LEU A 764 -15.18 51.27 -22.80
N GLY A 765 -15.41 51.04 -24.10
CA GLY A 765 -15.25 52.06 -25.14
C GLY A 765 -13.79 52.41 -25.47
N ASN A 766 -13.59 53.42 -26.33
CA ASN A 766 -12.29 53.79 -26.94
C ASN A 766 -11.28 54.50 -26.01
N SER A 767 -11.36 54.36 -24.68
CA SER A 767 -10.45 55.03 -23.75
C SER A 767 -9.73 54.03 -22.83
N SER A 768 -8.40 54.06 -22.87
CA SER A 768 -7.47 53.06 -22.30
C SER A 768 -7.34 53.11 -20.76
N GLY A 769 -8.43 52.97 -20.02
CA GLY A 769 -8.34 53.00 -18.55
C GLY A 769 -9.51 52.46 -17.75
N THR A 770 -10.56 51.89 -18.36
CA THR A 770 -11.66 51.26 -17.60
C THR A 770 -11.88 49.82 -18.08
N VAL A 771 -11.61 48.87 -17.20
CA VAL A 771 -11.71 47.43 -17.46
C VAL A 771 -13.19 47.03 -17.52
N GLY A 772 -13.61 46.40 -18.61
CA GLY A 772 -14.92 45.76 -18.74
C GLY A 772 -15.04 44.55 -17.82
N SER A 773 -16.26 44.14 -17.48
CA SER A 773 -16.49 43.07 -16.50
C SER A 773 -17.41 42.00 -17.07
N ALA A 774 -17.09 40.74 -16.81
CA ALA A 774 -18.01 39.63 -16.98
C ALA A 774 -18.29 39.01 -15.60
N ARG A 775 -19.55 38.71 -15.30
CA ARG A 775 -19.95 37.93 -14.12
C ARG A 775 -20.96 36.87 -14.55
N VAL A 776 -20.92 35.71 -13.91
CA VAL A 776 -21.82 34.60 -14.21
C VAL A 776 -22.65 34.29 -12.96
N THR A 777 -23.94 34.05 -13.14
CA THR A 777 -24.88 33.66 -12.08
C THR A 777 -25.71 32.47 -12.54
N ILE A 778 -26.22 31.67 -11.60
CA ILE A 778 -27.17 30.59 -11.92
C ILE A 778 -28.52 31.24 -12.25
N HIS A 779 -29.07 30.91 -13.42
CA HIS A 779 -30.45 31.28 -13.79
C HIS A 779 -31.43 30.16 -13.40
N THR A 780 -31.12 28.94 -13.80
CA THR A 780 -31.85 27.71 -13.45
C THR A 780 -30.84 26.66 -13.03
N SER A 781 -30.90 26.17 -11.80
CA SER A 781 -30.07 25.04 -11.35
C SER A 781 -30.57 23.76 -12.01
N GLY A 782 -29.66 23.00 -12.62
CA GLY A 782 -30.00 21.74 -13.26
C GLY A 782 -30.31 20.66 -12.23
N ASN A 783 -31.30 19.81 -12.53
CA ASN A 783 -31.68 18.71 -11.63
C ASN A 783 -31.84 17.37 -12.32
N LYS A 784 -31.53 17.29 -13.61
CA LYS A 784 -31.40 16.02 -14.35
C LYS A 784 -30.33 15.14 -13.72
N GLU A 785 -30.53 13.84 -13.73
CA GLU A 785 -29.53 12.91 -13.25
C GLU A 785 -28.35 12.78 -14.23
N ASP A 786 -27.17 12.41 -13.72
CA ASP A 786 -25.96 12.16 -14.52
C ASP A 786 -25.49 10.71 -14.30
N LEU A 787 -26.32 9.76 -14.71
CA LEU A 787 -26.13 8.33 -14.46
C LEU A 787 -25.28 7.68 -15.55
N GLU A 788 -24.41 6.74 -15.17
CA GLU A 788 -23.69 5.88 -16.13
C GLU A 788 -24.70 5.19 -17.06
N CYS A 789 -24.52 5.38 -18.36
CA CYS A 789 -25.44 4.90 -19.39
C CYS A 789 -26.91 5.26 -19.12
N GLY A 790 -27.18 6.45 -18.55
CA GLY A 790 -28.53 6.98 -18.34
C GLY A 790 -29.39 6.11 -17.42
N GLY A 791 -28.78 5.17 -16.69
CA GLY A 791 -29.48 4.13 -15.94
C GLY A 791 -30.19 3.07 -16.80
N GLN A 792 -30.08 3.13 -18.13
CA GLN A 792 -30.78 2.27 -19.09
C GLN A 792 -29.84 1.44 -19.99
N GLY A 793 -28.59 1.28 -19.56
CA GLY A 793 -27.58 0.50 -20.29
C GLY A 793 -26.50 -0.07 -19.37
N ILE A 794 -25.75 -1.03 -19.93
CA ILE A 794 -24.60 -1.65 -19.26
C ILE A 794 -23.32 -1.06 -19.86
N CYS A 795 -22.46 -0.51 -19.00
CA CYS A 795 -21.16 0.01 -19.42
C CYS A 795 -20.19 -1.11 -19.79
N ASN A 796 -19.62 -1.03 -21.00
CA ASN A 796 -18.42 -1.76 -21.36
C ASN A 796 -17.20 -0.89 -21.06
N VAL A 797 -16.62 -1.09 -19.88
CA VAL A 797 -15.44 -0.35 -19.37
C VAL A 797 -14.14 -0.61 -20.13
N ASP A 798 -14.05 -1.64 -20.97
CA ASP A 798 -12.88 -1.87 -21.82
C ASP A 798 -12.85 -0.93 -23.03
N HIS A 799 -14.03 -0.43 -23.44
CA HIS A 799 -14.18 0.48 -24.59
C HIS A 799 -14.82 1.82 -24.23
N GLY A 800 -15.35 1.97 -23.01
CA GLY A 800 -16.14 3.11 -22.54
C GLY A 800 -17.37 3.36 -23.41
N THR A 801 -18.11 2.30 -23.71
CA THR A 801 -19.34 2.37 -24.52
C THR A 801 -20.51 1.75 -23.78
N CYS A 802 -21.69 2.32 -23.93
CA CYS A 802 -22.91 1.81 -23.33
C CYS A 802 -23.62 0.82 -24.27
N ALA A 803 -23.92 -0.37 -23.75
CA ALA A 803 -24.85 -1.30 -24.36
C ALA A 803 -26.25 -1.03 -23.80
N CYS A 804 -27.09 -0.36 -24.58
CA CYS A 804 -28.43 0.02 -24.13
C CYS A 804 -29.34 -1.20 -24.01
N LEU A 805 -30.20 -1.17 -22.99
CA LEU A 805 -31.28 -2.13 -22.85
C LEU A 805 -32.26 -1.98 -24.01
N ALA A 806 -32.98 -3.06 -24.32
CA ALA A 806 -33.96 -3.07 -25.41
C ALA A 806 -34.99 -1.94 -25.23
N GLY A 807 -35.26 -1.18 -26.29
CA GLY A 807 -36.21 -0.06 -26.27
C GLY A 807 -35.60 1.29 -25.85
N PHE A 808 -34.29 1.35 -25.63
CA PHE A 808 -33.53 2.57 -25.35
C PHE A 808 -32.45 2.83 -26.41
N GLY A 809 -32.08 4.10 -26.57
CA GLY A 809 -31.07 4.59 -27.50
C GLY A 809 -30.39 5.83 -26.95
N SER A 810 -29.53 6.49 -27.73
CA SER A 810 -28.83 7.69 -27.26
C SER A 810 -29.71 8.93 -27.21
N GLY A 811 -29.61 9.66 -26.10
CA GLY A 811 -30.23 10.95 -25.89
C GLY A 811 -29.59 12.09 -26.69
N SER A 812 -30.34 13.16 -26.89
CA SER A 812 -29.99 14.45 -27.49
C SER A 812 -29.79 15.53 -26.44
N GLY A 813 -30.24 15.29 -25.20
CA GLY A 813 -30.14 16.20 -24.05
C GLY A 813 -31.34 17.13 -23.87
N SER A 814 -32.29 17.07 -24.80
CA SER A 814 -33.48 17.93 -24.87
C SER A 814 -34.79 17.12 -24.86
N GLU A 815 -34.70 15.83 -24.57
CA GLU A 815 -35.85 14.96 -24.40
C GLU A 815 -36.74 15.48 -23.26
N LEU A 816 -38.01 15.71 -23.58
CA LEU A 816 -39.03 16.00 -22.58
C LEU A 816 -39.43 14.71 -21.87
N ALA A 817 -39.25 14.68 -20.55
CA ALA A 817 -39.67 13.58 -19.69
C ALA A 817 -41.08 13.08 -20.03
N GLY A 818 -41.18 11.77 -20.31
CA GLY A 818 -42.46 11.11 -20.51
C GLY A 818 -43.14 11.26 -21.87
N ARG A 819 -42.58 11.96 -22.87
CA ARG A 819 -43.11 11.97 -24.25
C ARG A 819 -42.28 11.06 -25.16
N ALA A 820 -42.91 9.99 -25.67
CA ALA A 820 -42.35 9.21 -26.77
C ALA A 820 -42.20 10.11 -28.01
N SER A 821 -40.96 10.37 -28.43
CA SER A 821 -40.70 11.16 -29.64
C SER A 821 -40.91 10.31 -30.89
N LEU A 822 -41.50 10.94 -31.92
CA LEU A 822 -41.94 10.30 -33.17
C LEU A 822 -40.72 9.98 -34.05
N GLY A 823 -40.24 8.73 -33.98
CA GLY A 823 -39.37 8.11 -34.99
C GLY A 823 -37.85 8.23 -34.77
N ALA A 824 -37.09 7.37 -35.47
CA ALA A 824 -35.62 7.24 -35.37
C ALA A 824 -34.81 8.51 -35.67
N ASN A 825 -35.45 9.53 -36.27
CA ASN A 825 -34.81 10.82 -36.59
C ASN A 825 -34.63 11.74 -35.36
N ALA A 826 -35.16 11.36 -34.20
CA ALA A 826 -35.00 12.06 -32.92
C ALA A 826 -33.88 11.47 -32.03
N LEU A 827 -33.15 10.46 -32.51
CA LEU A 827 -32.01 9.89 -31.78
C LEU A 827 -30.90 10.92 -31.67
N GLY A 828 -30.47 11.19 -30.44
CA GLY A 828 -29.28 11.98 -30.22
C GLY A 828 -28.01 11.16 -30.42
N HIS A 829 -26.89 11.77 -30.08
CA HIS A 829 -25.57 11.20 -30.36
C HIS A 829 -24.72 11.00 -29.10
N ARG A 830 -25.35 11.06 -27.92
CA ARG A 830 -24.67 11.06 -26.62
C ARG A 830 -24.04 9.71 -26.22
N GLY A 831 -24.49 8.58 -26.78
CA GLY A 831 -23.95 7.25 -26.45
C GLY A 831 -24.34 6.75 -25.05
N ASP A 832 -25.36 7.34 -24.44
CA ASP A 832 -25.68 7.34 -23.02
C ASP A 832 -26.94 6.55 -22.67
N CYS A 833 -27.64 5.95 -23.64
CA CYS A 833 -28.93 5.27 -23.43
C CYS A 833 -30.07 6.16 -22.85
N GLY A 834 -29.91 7.48 -22.90
CA GLY A 834 -30.87 8.48 -22.40
C GLY A 834 -32.01 8.82 -23.38
N PHE A 835 -32.34 7.94 -24.32
CA PHE A 835 -33.49 8.08 -25.21
C PHE A 835 -34.38 6.85 -25.16
N ARG A 836 -35.70 7.07 -25.23
CA ARG A 836 -36.70 6.00 -25.21
C ARG A 836 -37.49 5.95 -26.51
N PHE A 837 -37.53 4.78 -27.15
CA PHE A 837 -38.33 4.58 -28.36
C PHE A 837 -39.84 4.56 -28.08
N GLN A 838 -40.63 4.97 -29.09
CA GLN A 838 -42.08 4.84 -29.05
C GLN A 838 -42.47 3.36 -29.09
N GLY A 839 -43.37 2.94 -28.18
CA GLY A 839 -43.77 1.53 -28.06
C GLY A 839 -42.91 0.69 -27.12
N THR A 840 -41.85 1.26 -26.53
CA THR A 840 -41.18 0.64 -25.37
C THR A 840 -42.21 0.47 -24.26
N GLU A 841 -42.61 -0.76 -23.96
CA GLU A 841 -43.71 -1.06 -23.04
C GLU A 841 -43.45 -0.45 -21.65
N ARG A 842 -44.44 0.27 -21.11
CA ARG A 842 -44.48 0.62 -19.68
C ARG A 842 -44.96 -0.63 -18.94
N PHE A 843 -44.20 -1.15 -17.99
CA PHE A 843 -44.64 -2.29 -17.17
C PHE A 843 -45.90 -1.91 -16.39
N ASN A 844 -47.07 -2.34 -16.85
CA ASN A 844 -48.34 -2.02 -16.21
C ASN A 844 -48.67 -3.12 -15.19
N VAL A 845 -48.29 -2.91 -13.92
CA VAL A 845 -48.50 -3.89 -12.83
C VAL A 845 -49.99 -4.11 -12.50
N LEU A 846 -50.91 -3.34 -13.10
CA LEU A 846 -52.35 -3.38 -12.79
C LEU A 846 -53.24 -4.13 -13.80
N ALA A 847 -52.68 -4.83 -14.78
CA ALA A 847 -53.48 -5.47 -15.83
C ALA A 847 -53.67 -6.99 -15.64
N GLN A 848 -54.13 -7.47 -14.47
CA GLN A 848 -54.69 -8.84 -14.36
C GLN A 848 -55.93 -9.01 -13.46
N ASP A 849 -56.58 -7.95 -12.98
CA ASP A 849 -57.89 -8.05 -12.29
C ASP A 849 -59.08 -7.73 -13.22
N GLY A 850 -59.04 -8.27 -14.44
CA GLY A 850 -60.04 -8.03 -15.47
C GLY A 850 -60.71 -9.31 -15.98
N GLY A 851 -61.25 -10.13 -15.08
CA GLY A 851 -61.98 -11.35 -15.45
C GLY A 851 -63.22 -11.56 -14.57
N GLY A 852 -64.34 -10.93 -14.93
CA GLY A 852 -65.62 -11.15 -14.24
C GLY A 852 -66.78 -10.26 -14.68
N ALA A 853 -67.26 -10.41 -15.92
CA ALA A 853 -68.65 -10.15 -16.29
C ALA A 853 -68.96 -10.83 -17.63
N GLY A 854 -69.69 -11.95 -17.58
CA GLY A 854 -70.11 -12.75 -18.74
C GLY A 854 -70.27 -14.20 -18.37
#